data_AF-A0A8J5YDX5-F1
#
_entry.id   AF-A0A8J5YDX5-F1
#
_cell.length_a   1.000
_cell.length_b   1.000
_cell.length_c   1.000
_cell.angle_alpha   90.00
_cell.angle_beta   90.00
_cell.angle_gamma   90.00
#
_symmetry.space_group_name_H-M   'P 1'
#
loop_
_entity.id
_entity.type
_entity.pdbx_description
1 polymer ?
#
loop_
_entity_poly.entity_id
_entity_poly.type
_entity_poly.pdbx_seq_one_letter_code
_entity_poly.pdbx_strand_id
1 'polypeptide(L)'
;MGSVPTVFCVGRTDTKLEELRFLAETVRSSLATFSSSSSSKVEVLIVDDSAGQKETESLSDFKFVTRNELLLCYSKSVGGNPIVLPDDRGEAVGVMSKALQHFIKKVQADAVVAGAIGLGGTGGSSLLSTPFRSLPLGVPKLIVSTIASGQTEPNVKTSDLVLFPSIVDICGINNVSRVVLSNAEVAFAGMVIGRLERFQESFNEGEKGRVGITMFGVTTSCVNVVSESLKKEGYETLIFHATGVGGKAMESPVREGYIQGVLDITTTEVADYVVGGVMPCDSSRFDVIIEKKIPFVLSVGALDMVTFGPKHTVPTNFQKRKIHIQNAQISAMRTTVDENKKFAGFIADKLNKSATKICVCLPQKGVSALDAPGKPFYDPEATGSLLNELQTLIQINEDRQVEVCPYHINDPEFANALVDSFMEIFFCVGTADTKLDELHFLSQSVGSSLTTFSNSSSSKVEVVIVDVSASQKETESSGDFKFVTRKELLLCYSESVGGNPIALPDDRGEAVDIMSKALQHFIKKAHADGVLAGAIGLGGSGGTSLLSSAFRSLPVGVPKLIVSTVASGQTEPYVGTSDLVLFPSIVDICGINSVSRVVLSNAAAAFSGMVIGKLEKFQESCNEGKKCTVGITMFGVTTPCVNVVNERLKKEGYETLIFHATGVGGKTMESLVREGYIQGVLDITTTEVADYVVGGVMACDSSRFDVIIEKKIPLVLSVGALDMVNFGAKDTIPSHFQQRKIHIHNTQVSLMRTTVDENKKFAAFIADKLNKSSSKIVVCLPQKGVSALDASEKPFYDPEAIGTLLNELQRLIQINEDRQVKTYPYHINDPEFAKALVDSFMEICSKNPTDSSLPQVASCESSQDLQKGHDDNVNSSSTGTLTYSPSNFPDARPETLQRTQGILQQLRDQISKGLPIVGAGAGTGISAKFEEAGGVDLIVLYNSGRFRMAGRGSLAGLLPFADANAIVLEMANEVLPAQLFRLAGSGGGSSLPAVGGRGVQSSRIVVKAVPVLAGVCGTDPFRRMDYFLKQLESIGFSGVQNFPTVGLFDGNFRQNLEETGMGYGLEVQMIAKAHKMGFLTTPYAFNTNEAVEMAKAGAGIIVAHMGLTTSGSIGAKTAVSLEESVLRVQAIADAAHAINPNVIVLCHGGPISGPSEAEFILKRTKGVHGFYGASSMERLPVEQAITSTVQQYKSISIK
;
A
#
# COMPACT_ATOMS: atom_id res chain seq x y z
N MET A 1 11.04 7.40 13.04
CA MET A 1 11.73 6.55 12.02
C MET A 1 10.88 6.67 10.74
N GLY A 2 11.45 6.49 9.54
CA GLY A 2 10.68 6.66 8.29
C GLY A 2 9.63 5.56 8.08
N SER A 3 8.85 5.68 7.00
CA SER A 3 7.87 4.72 6.46
C SER A 3 8.34 3.27 6.23
N VAL A 4 9.56 2.91 6.65
CA VAL A 4 10.21 1.64 6.39
C VAL A 4 9.72 0.59 7.40
N PRO A 5 9.21 -0.56 6.95
CA PRO A 5 8.83 -1.65 7.85
C PRO A 5 10.04 -2.04 8.71
N THR A 6 9.91 -1.93 10.03
CA THR A 6 11.03 -2.11 10.98
C THR A 6 10.77 -3.30 11.90
N VAL A 7 11.78 -4.13 12.06
CA VAL A 7 11.82 -5.23 13.02
C VAL A 7 12.70 -4.85 14.21
N PHE A 8 12.25 -5.13 15.43
CA PHE A 8 13.07 -5.01 16.63
C PHE A 8 13.72 -6.34 16.97
N CYS A 9 15.04 -6.35 17.17
CA CYS A 9 15.80 -7.41 17.81
C CYS A 9 16.16 -6.97 19.23
N VAL A 10 15.48 -7.51 20.24
CA VAL A 10 15.59 -7.01 21.63
C VAL A 10 16.28 -8.02 22.54
N GLY A 11 17.23 -7.54 23.33
CA GLY A 11 17.85 -8.36 24.37
C GLY A 11 18.92 -7.63 25.16
N ARG A 12 19.38 -8.29 26.23
CA ARG A 12 20.29 -7.70 27.20
C ARG A 12 21.73 -7.77 26.72
N THR A 13 22.27 -6.65 26.24
CA THR A 13 23.66 -6.59 25.75
C THR A 13 24.70 -6.77 26.85
N ASP A 14 24.38 -6.43 28.09
CA ASP A 14 25.28 -6.61 29.24
C ASP A 14 25.67 -8.08 29.48
N THR A 15 24.83 -9.02 29.02
CA THR A 15 24.94 -10.45 29.31
C THR A 15 24.83 -11.36 28.10
N LYS A 16 24.25 -10.91 26.97
CA LYS A 16 23.94 -11.75 25.78
C LYS A 16 24.25 -11.04 24.47
N LEU A 17 25.38 -10.34 24.44
CA LEU A 17 25.75 -9.49 23.31
C LEU A 17 25.96 -10.26 22.02
N GLU A 18 26.71 -11.36 22.10
CA GLU A 18 27.09 -12.17 20.95
C GLU A 18 25.87 -12.86 20.34
N GLU A 19 24.95 -13.33 21.19
CA GLU A 19 23.72 -14.00 20.80
C GLU A 19 22.72 -13.05 20.17
N LEU A 20 22.56 -11.84 20.73
CA LEU A 20 21.71 -10.81 20.15
C LEU A 20 22.25 -10.31 18.81
N ARG A 21 23.58 -10.15 18.70
CA ARG A 21 24.23 -9.78 17.44
C ARG A 21 23.98 -10.84 16.36
N PHE A 22 24.23 -12.10 16.69
CA PHE A 22 24.02 -13.21 15.77
C PHE A 22 22.56 -13.29 15.30
N LEU A 23 21.60 -13.13 16.23
CA LEU A 23 20.18 -13.10 15.89
C LEU A 23 19.85 -11.94 14.94
N ALA A 24 20.34 -10.73 15.20
CA ALA A 24 20.07 -9.56 14.35
C ALA A 24 20.70 -9.70 12.94
N GLU A 25 21.92 -10.23 12.83
CA GLU A 25 22.60 -10.50 11.56
C GLU A 25 21.83 -11.49 10.69
N THR A 26 21.35 -12.57 11.30
CA THR A 26 20.60 -13.63 10.62
C THR A 26 19.17 -13.20 10.26
N VAL A 27 18.48 -12.44 11.13
CA VAL A 27 17.18 -11.80 10.81
C VAL A 27 17.31 -10.88 9.59
N ARG A 28 18.32 -9.99 9.56
CA ARG A 28 18.56 -9.07 8.43
C ARG A 28 18.80 -9.81 7.13
N SER A 29 19.60 -10.89 7.18
CA SER A 29 19.87 -11.73 6.01
C SER A 29 18.61 -12.44 5.51
N SER A 30 17.81 -13.02 6.41
CA SER A 30 16.61 -13.78 6.05
C SER A 30 15.51 -12.88 5.48
N LEU A 31 15.30 -11.69 6.05
CA LEU A 31 14.37 -10.69 5.52
C LEU A 31 14.74 -10.27 4.09
N ALA A 32 16.02 -10.02 3.83
CA ALA A 32 16.51 -9.66 2.49
C ALA A 32 16.40 -10.82 1.49
N THR A 33 16.47 -12.06 1.97
CA THR A 33 16.36 -13.27 1.13
C THR A 33 14.91 -13.55 0.74
N PHE A 34 13.96 -13.31 1.65
CA PHE A 34 12.54 -13.59 1.42
C PHE A 34 11.78 -12.46 0.71
N SER A 35 12.26 -11.22 0.73
CA SER A 35 11.63 -10.08 0.05
C SER A 35 11.76 -10.17 -1.49
N SER A 36 10.66 -10.13 -2.23
CA SER A 36 10.67 -10.00 -3.70
C SER A 36 11.28 -8.66 -4.16
N SER A 37 11.89 -8.58 -5.35
CA SER A 37 12.74 -7.45 -5.80
C SER A 37 12.06 -6.08 -5.93
N SER A 38 10.76 -5.98 -5.65
CA SER A 38 9.96 -4.75 -5.60
C SER A 38 9.29 -4.47 -4.25
N SER A 39 9.55 -5.27 -3.20
CA SER A 39 8.98 -5.07 -1.86
C SER A 39 9.86 -4.16 -0.97
N SER A 40 9.21 -3.41 -0.07
CA SER A 40 9.82 -2.42 0.82
C SER A 40 10.91 -3.05 1.72
N LYS A 41 12.16 -2.62 1.55
CA LYS A 41 13.35 -3.11 2.29
C LYS A 41 13.12 -3.05 3.81
N VAL A 42 12.98 -4.20 4.49
CA VAL A 42 12.70 -4.25 5.94
C VAL A 42 13.96 -3.91 6.75
N GLU A 43 13.85 -2.94 7.66
CA GLU A 43 14.94 -2.49 8.52
C GLU A 43 15.01 -3.32 9.82
N VAL A 44 16.22 -3.61 10.31
CA VAL A 44 16.44 -4.33 11.58
C VAL A 44 17.08 -3.39 12.59
N LEU A 45 16.39 -3.15 13.71
CA LEU A 45 16.82 -2.33 14.83
C LEU A 45 17.16 -3.20 16.03
N ILE A 46 18.37 -3.06 16.59
CA ILE A 46 18.75 -3.73 17.83
C ILE A 46 18.38 -2.83 19.01
N VAL A 47 17.74 -3.39 20.04
CA VAL A 47 17.34 -2.65 21.23
C VAL A 47 17.92 -3.33 22.48
N ASP A 48 18.70 -2.57 23.23
CA ASP A 48 19.31 -3.01 24.48
C ASP A 48 18.40 -2.74 25.67
N ASP A 49 17.92 -3.81 26.31
CA ASP A 49 17.09 -3.75 27.52
C ASP A 49 17.88 -4.09 28.80
N SER A 50 19.21 -3.92 28.76
CA SER A 50 20.11 -4.21 29.89
C SER A 50 19.71 -3.48 31.16
N ALA A 51 19.56 -4.25 32.24
CA ALA A 51 19.26 -3.75 33.58
C ALA A 51 20.47 -3.82 34.55
N GLY A 52 21.66 -4.24 34.07
CA GLY A 52 22.91 -4.25 34.86
C GLY A 52 23.59 -2.87 34.90
N GLN A 53 24.86 -2.78 35.30
CA GLN A 53 25.62 -1.51 35.25
C GLN A 53 26.43 -1.30 33.97
N LYS A 54 26.78 -2.39 33.26
CA LYS A 54 27.59 -2.36 32.04
C LYS A 54 26.81 -1.76 30.88
N GLU A 55 27.40 -0.75 30.23
CA GLU A 55 26.81 -0.05 29.10
C GLU A 55 27.39 -0.54 27.79
N THR A 56 26.53 -0.61 26.78
CA THR A 56 26.90 -0.89 25.40
C THR A 56 26.46 0.31 24.58
N GLU A 57 27.42 1.01 23.97
CA GLU A 57 27.13 2.26 23.27
C GLU A 57 26.75 2.03 21.79
N SER A 58 27.25 0.94 21.17
CA SER A 58 26.90 0.59 19.78
C SER A 58 27.17 -0.86 19.45
N LEU A 59 26.50 -1.37 18.41
CA LEU A 59 26.78 -2.67 17.80
C LEU A 59 26.89 -2.57 16.27
N SER A 60 28.12 -2.60 15.76
CA SER A 60 28.41 -2.85 14.33
C SER A 60 27.60 -1.96 13.37
N ASP A 61 27.20 -2.47 12.20
CA ASP A 61 26.48 -1.72 11.16
C ASP A 61 24.96 -1.67 11.40
N PHE A 62 24.49 -1.96 12.61
CA PHE A 62 23.07 -1.92 12.96
C PHE A 62 22.70 -0.60 13.60
N LYS A 63 21.48 -0.13 13.32
CA LYS A 63 20.86 0.85 14.20
C LYS A 63 20.66 0.19 15.57
N PHE A 64 21.10 0.88 16.61
CA PHE A 64 21.16 0.36 17.97
C PHE A 64 20.53 1.37 18.93
N VAL A 65 19.69 0.88 19.84
CA VAL A 65 19.07 1.69 20.90
C VAL A 65 19.64 1.24 22.23
N THR A 66 20.25 2.16 22.94
CA THR A 66 20.88 1.95 24.25
C THR A 66 19.81 1.89 25.36
N ARG A 67 20.14 1.22 26.47
CA ARG A 67 19.26 1.20 27.65
C ARG A 67 18.94 2.60 28.20
N ASN A 68 19.88 3.54 28.08
CA ASN A 68 19.73 4.90 28.63
C ASN A 68 18.70 5.68 27.79
N GLU A 69 18.64 5.43 26.49
CA GLU A 69 17.60 5.97 25.61
C GLU A 69 16.22 5.38 25.94
N LEU A 70 16.13 4.10 26.31
CA LEU A 70 14.87 3.50 26.79
C LEU A 70 14.40 4.16 28.10
N LEU A 71 15.30 4.30 29.07
CA LEU A 71 14.98 4.91 30.36
C LEU A 71 14.64 6.39 30.23
N LEU A 72 15.33 7.11 29.35
CA LEU A 72 15.03 8.51 29.04
C LEU A 72 13.67 8.64 28.33
N CYS A 73 13.33 7.69 27.44
CA CYS A 73 12.02 7.64 26.82
C CYS A 73 10.92 7.43 27.87
N TYR A 74 11.17 6.59 28.86
CA TYR A 74 10.23 6.34 29.94
C TYR A 74 10.13 7.52 30.91
N SER A 75 11.25 8.11 31.33
CA SER A 75 11.25 9.25 32.26
C SER A 75 10.51 10.46 31.68
N LYS A 76 10.65 10.68 30.37
CA LYS A 76 9.91 11.71 29.64
C LYS A 76 8.40 11.44 29.60
N SER A 77 7.96 10.18 29.60
CA SER A 77 6.53 9.84 29.58
C SER A 77 5.85 9.91 30.95
N VAL A 78 6.58 9.69 32.05
CA VAL A 78 6.03 9.76 33.42
C VAL A 78 6.16 11.14 34.09
N GLY A 79 6.65 12.16 33.37
CA GLY A 79 6.55 13.56 33.78
C GLY A 79 7.58 14.06 34.79
N GLY A 80 8.83 13.57 34.76
CA GLY A 80 9.93 14.22 35.51
C GLY A 80 11.12 13.32 35.89
N ASN A 81 12.29 13.98 36.02
CA ASN A 81 13.63 13.53 36.45
C ASN A 81 14.22 12.22 35.86
N PRO A 82 15.54 12.12 35.66
CA PRO A 82 16.16 10.89 35.15
C PRO A 82 15.86 9.69 36.06
N ILE A 83 15.29 8.62 35.51
CA ILE A 83 14.99 7.40 36.25
C ILE A 83 16.31 6.64 36.47
N VAL A 84 16.67 6.45 37.74
CA VAL A 84 17.81 5.62 38.15
C VAL A 84 17.30 4.20 38.41
N LEU A 85 17.97 3.19 37.86
CA LEU A 85 17.60 1.79 38.09
C LEU A 85 17.84 1.40 39.56
N PRO A 86 16.89 0.70 40.20
CA PRO A 86 17.09 0.13 41.53
C PRO A 86 18.24 -0.88 41.54
N ASP A 87 18.92 -1.02 42.69
CA ASP A 87 19.96 -2.05 42.87
C ASP A 87 19.37 -3.48 42.86
N ASP A 88 18.07 -3.64 43.18
CA ASP A 88 17.38 -4.93 43.07
C ASP A 88 17.11 -5.30 41.61
N ARG A 89 17.58 -6.48 41.22
CA ARG A 89 17.51 -6.97 39.83
C ARG A 89 16.08 -7.19 39.34
N GLY A 90 15.16 -7.62 40.20
CA GLY A 90 13.77 -7.88 39.83
C GLY A 90 13.01 -6.58 39.58
N GLU A 91 13.19 -5.60 40.46
CA GLU A 91 12.63 -4.26 40.29
C GLU A 91 13.22 -3.54 39.08
N ALA A 92 14.53 -3.62 38.87
CA ALA A 92 15.19 -3.06 37.69
C ALA A 92 14.66 -3.67 36.38
N VAL A 93 14.43 -4.99 36.34
CA VAL A 93 13.78 -5.65 35.19
C VAL A 93 12.35 -5.16 34.97
N GLY A 94 11.58 -4.94 36.05
CA GLY A 94 10.23 -4.39 35.97
C GLY A 94 10.21 -2.97 35.41
N VAL A 95 11.16 -2.12 35.82
CA VAL A 95 11.32 -0.76 35.29
C VAL A 95 11.73 -0.79 33.83
N MET A 96 12.71 -1.61 33.44
CA MET A 96 13.14 -1.76 32.05
C MET A 96 12.04 -2.32 31.15
N SER A 97 11.23 -3.26 31.65
CA SER A 97 10.07 -3.77 30.90
C SER A 97 9.06 -2.67 30.59
N LYS A 98 8.75 -1.81 31.57
CA LYS A 98 7.86 -0.65 31.34
C LYS A 98 8.49 0.36 30.40
N ALA A 99 9.79 0.59 30.51
CA ALA A 99 10.51 1.49 29.62
C ALA A 99 10.51 0.99 28.17
N LEU A 100 10.79 -0.30 27.96
CA LEU A 100 10.71 -0.94 26.65
C LEU A 100 9.29 -0.92 26.09
N GLN A 101 8.27 -1.14 26.92
CA GLN A 101 6.87 -1.04 26.49
C GLN A 101 6.53 0.37 25.99
N HIS A 102 6.96 1.42 26.71
CA HIS A 102 6.75 2.80 26.28
C HIS A 102 7.52 3.11 25.00
N PHE A 103 8.74 2.60 24.89
CA PHE A 103 9.54 2.74 23.68
C PHE A 103 8.87 2.06 22.48
N ILE A 104 8.44 0.80 22.60
CA ILE A 104 7.76 0.08 21.51
C ILE A 104 6.46 0.79 21.12
N LYS A 105 5.67 1.28 22.09
CA LYS A 105 4.46 2.08 21.79
C LYS A 105 4.78 3.38 21.05
N LYS A 106 5.87 4.06 21.45
CA LYS A 106 6.35 5.26 20.78
C LYS A 106 6.80 4.96 19.35
N VAL A 107 7.62 3.93 19.16
CA VAL A 107 8.08 3.56 17.81
C VAL A 107 6.92 3.02 16.96
N GLN A 108 5.93 2.36 17.55
CA GLN A 108 4.71 1.96 16.84
C GLN A 108 3.89 3.16 16.35
N ALA A 109 3.87 4.28 17.08
CA ALA A 109 3.25 5.51 16.61
C ALA A 109 4.08 6.20 15.50
N ASP A 110 5.40 6.00 15.51
CA ASP A 110 6.36 6.69 14.65
C ASP A 110 6.85 5.87 13.44
N ALA A 111 6.48 4.58 13.31
CA ALA A 111 6.98 3.66 12.28
C ALA A 111 6.07 2.44 12.05
N VAL A 112 6.17 1.84 10.86
CA VAL A 112 5.53 0.55 10.56
C VAL A 112 6.30 -0.56 11.26
N VAL A 113 5.84 -0.99 12.43
CA VAL A 113 6.42 -2.14 13.12
C VAL A 113 6.05 -3.42 12.37
N ALA A 114 7.04 -3.97 11.67
CA ALA A 114 6.90 -5.18 10.88
C ALA A 114 6.91 -6.44 11.75
N GLY A 115 7.58 -6.37 12.92
CA GLY A 115 7.56 -7.41 13.95
C GLY A 115 8.55 -7.12 15.10
N ALA A 116 8.52 -7.93 16.14
CA ALA A 116 9.53 -7.89 17.21
C ALA A 116 10.00 -9.30 17.57
N ILE A 117 11.32 -9.49 17.58
CA ILE A 117 11.98 -10.70 18.04
C ILE A 117 12.94 -10.38 19.19
N GLY A 118 13.04 -11.26 20.18
CA GLY A 118 13.99 -11.08 21.26
C GLY A 118 14.44 -12.40 21.87
N LEU A 119 15.42 -12.35 22.76
CA LEU A 119 15.95 -13.53 23.43
C LEU A 119 16.19 -13.28 24.93
N GLY A 120 15.92 -14.29 25.75
CA GLY A 120 16.14 -14.16 27.18
C GLY A 120 16.04 -15.46 27.99
N GLY A 121 16.77 -15.47 29.12
CA GLY A 121 16.52 -16.42 30.20
C GLY A 121 15.15 -16.16 30.88
N THR A 122 14.90 -16.70 32.06
CA THR A 122 13.66 -16.44 32.82
C THR A 122 13.36 -14.94 33.01
N GLY A 123 14.35 -14.18 33.49
CA GLY A 123 14.21 -12.75 33.73
C GLY A 123 14.04 -11.93 32.44
N GLY A 124 14.79 -12.26 31.38
CA GLY A 124 14.67 -11.59 30.08
C GLY A 124 13.35 -11.90 29.38
N SER A 125 12.88 -13.15 29.47
CA SER A 125 11.57 -13.53 28.90
C SER A 125 10.43 -12.79 29.59
N SER A 126 10.47 -12.66 30.92
CA SER A 126 9.50 -11.85 31.67
C SER A 126 9.57 -10.36 31.30
N LEU A 127 10.77 -9.83 31.09
CA LEU A 127 10.99 -8.44 30.68
C LEU A 127 10.33 -8.17 29.32
N LEU A 128 10.57 -9.04 28.33
CA LEU A 128 10.13 -8.88 26.94
C LEU A 128 8.64 -9.21 26.72
N SER A 129 8.07 -10.11 27.53
CA SER A 129 6.70 -10.60 27.33
C SER A 129 5.65 -9.49 27.40
N THR A 130 5.74 -8.58 28.37
CA THR A 130 4.74 -7.51 28.53
C THR A 130 4.81 -6.46 27.39
N PRO A 131 6.00 -5.96 27.00
CA PRO A 131 6.17 -5.12 25.82
C PRO A 131 5.69 -5.78 24.53
N PHE A 132 6.08 -7.03 24.25
CA PHE A 132 5.75 -7.67 22.97
C PHE A 132 4.25 -7.95 22.84
N ARG A 133 3.57 -8.31 23.93
CA ARG A 133 2.11 -8.45 23.95
C ARG A 133 1.34 -7.15 23.75
N SER A 134 1.99 -6.01 23.99
CA SER A 134 1.36 -4.73 23.74
C SER A 134 1.34 -4.34 22.26
N LEU A 135 2.08 -5.08 21.41
CA LEU A 135 1.96 -4.98 19.96
C LEU A 135 0.64 -5.62 19.49
N PRO A 136 -0.02 -5.10 18.43
CA PRO A 136 -1.28 -5.64 17.90
C PRO A 136 -1.16 -7.12 17.48
N LEU A 137 -2.14 -7.99 17.78
CA LEU A 137 -2.31 -9.30 17.10
C LEU A 137 -2.12 -9.18 15.58
N GLY A 138 -1.55 -10.23 15.01
CA GLY A 138 -1.17 -10.29 13.61
C GLY A 138 0.19 -9.67 13.33
N VAL A 139 0.72 -8.77 14.17
CA VAL A 139 2.14 -8.36 14.08
C VAL A 139 3.01 -9.50 14.62
N PRO A 140 3.94 -10.07 13.83
CA PRO A 140 4.85 -11.12 14.28
C PRO A 140 5.60 -10.71 15.55
N LYS A 141 5.47 -11.52 16.60
CA LYS A 141 6.09 -11.28 17.90
C LYS A 141 6.61 -12.60 18.48
N LEU A 142 7.91 -12.71 18.68
CA LEU A 142 8.59 -13.96 19.03
C LEU A 142 9.68 -13.76 20.08
N ILE A 143 9.73 -14.60 21.11
CA ILE A 143 10.83 -14.59 22.10
C ILE A 143 11.50 -15.96 22.13
N VAL A 144 12.80 -16.01 21.88
CA VAL A 144 13.63 -17.20 22.13
C VAL A 144 13.88 -17.29 23.63
N SER A 145 13.27 -18.29 24.28
CA SER A 145 13.13 -18.37 25.73
C SER A 145 13.53 -19.74 26.28
N THR A 146 14.33 -19.71 27.35
CA THR A 146 14.65 -20.91 28.17
C THR A 146 13.44 -21.48 28.90
N ILE A 147 12.37 -20.70 29.09
CA ILE A 147 11.17 -21.09 29.84
C ILE A 147 9.95 -21.36 28.95
N ALA A 148 10.13 -21.39 27.62
CA ALA A 148 9.04 -21.70 26.68
C ALA A 148 8.42 -23.08 26.93
N SER A 149 9.20 -24.02 27.47
CA SER A 149 8.74 -25.36 27.88
C SER A 149 8.41 -25.38 29.38
N GLY A 150 7.35 -24.67 29.78
CA GLY A 150 6.93 -24.51 31.18
C GLY A 150 5.56 -23.82 31.33
N GLN A 151 5.30 -23.17 32.46
CA GLN A 151 4.10 -22.35 32.66
C GLN A 151 4.23 -21.02 31.90
N THR A 152 3.56 -20.92 30.75
CA THR A 152 3.71 -19.80 29.81
C THR A 152 2.55 -18.82 29.82
N GLU A 153 1.42 -19.14 30.48
CA GLU A 153 0.26 -18.26 30.60
C GLU A 153 0.61 -16.84 31.09
N PRO A 154 1.47 -16.65 32.12
CA PRO A 154 1.85 -15.31 32.58
C PRO A 154 2.59 -14.50 31.51
N ASN A 155 3.23 -15.17 30.56
CA ASN A 155 4.03 -14.60 29.49
C ASN A 155 3.22 -14.35 28.21
N VAL A 156 2.29 -15.22 27.82
CA VAL A 156 1.53 -15.10 26.54
C VAL A 156 0.13 -14.49 26.73
N LYS A 157 -0.58 -14.81 27.83
CA LYS A 157 -1.99 -14.42 28.05
C LYS A 157 -2.86 -14.65 26.80
N THR A 158 -3.66 -13.68 26.37
CA THR A 158 -4.57 -13.76 25.20
C THR A 158 -3.97 -13.19 23.91
N SER A 159 -2.65 -13.05 23.84
CA SER A 159 -1.96 -12.55 22.64
C SER A 159 -1.52 -13.69 21.69
N ASP A 160 -1.04 -13.34 20.50
CA ASP A 160 -0.34 -14.22 19.55
C ASP A 160 1.19 -14.25 19.78
N LEU A 161 1.66 -13.94 20.99
CA LEU A 161 3.09 -14.03 21.35
C LEU A 161 3.60 -15.47 21.26
N VAL A 162 4.60 -15.69 20.40
CA VAL A 162 5.26 -16.98 20.24
C VAL A 162 6.48 -17.07 21.17
N LEU A 163 6.51 -18.06 22.05
CA LEU A 163 7.71 -18.42 22.82
C LEU A 163 8.41 -19.58 22.12
N PHE A 164 9.60 -19.33 21.60
CA PHE A 164 10.43 -20.33 20.92
C PHE A 164 11.40 -20.95 21.93
N PRO A 165 11.37 -22.26 22.20
CA PRO A 165 12.26 -22.87 23.18
C PRO A 165 13.73 -22.74 22.75
N SER A 166 14.59 -22.21 23.64
CA SER A 166 16.03 -22.10 23.36
C SER A 166 16.78 -23.44 23.41
N ILE A 167 16.15 -24.48 23.98
CA ILE A 167 16.65 -25.84 24.21
C ILE A 167 17.82 -25.93 25.22
N VAL A 168 18.83 -25.09 25.05
CA VAL A 168 19.94 -24.89 26.00
C VAL A 168 19.85 -23.47 26.59
N ASP A 169 20.58 -23.22 27.68
CA ASP A 169 20.67 -21.85 28.20
C ASP A 169 21.32 -20.93 27.17
N ILE A 170 20.90 -19.67 27.15
CA ILE A 170 21.35 -18.69 26.17
C ILE A 170 22.65 -18.06 26.70
N CYS A 171 23.75 -18.78 26.46
CA CYS A 171 25.10 -18.40 26.89
C CYS A 171 26.13 -18.83 25.82
N GLY A 172 26.60 -17.86 25.05
CA GLY A 172 27.49 -18.03 23.91
C GLY A 172 26.83 -18.64 22.65
N ILE A 173 27.46 -18.37 21.50
CA ILE A 173 27.10 -19.03 20.24
C ILE A 173 27.77 -20.41 20.17
N ASN A 174 26.97 -21.46 20.33
CA ASN A 174 27.37 -22.86 20.21
C ASN A 174 26.52 -23.57 19.15
N ASN A 175 26.82 -24.83 18.83
CA ASN A 175 26.14 -25.54 17.74
C ASN A 175 24.62 -25.63 17.93
N VAL A 176 24.13 -25.76 19.16
CA VAL A 176 22.69 -25.86 19.44
C VAL A 176 22.06 -24.48 19.42
N SER A 177 22.65 -23.48 20.10
CA SER A 177 22.11 -22.12 20.11
C SER A 177 22.13 -21.49 18.72
N ARG A 178 23.12 -21.80 17.87
CA ARG A 178 23.17 -21.37 16.47
C ARG A 178 21.99 -21.91 15.67
N VAL A 179 21.70 -23.21 15.75
CA VAL A 179 20.57 -23.82 15.02
C VAL A 179 19.21 -23.31 15.54
N VAL A 180 19.07 -23.14 16.86
CA VAL A 180 17.81 -22.69 17.45
C VAL A 180 17.54 -21.21 17.11
N LEU A 181 18.54 -20.34 17.27
CA LEU A 181 18.45 -18.95 16.84
C LEU A 181 18.25 -18.85 15.32
N SER A 182 18.84 -19.78 14.55
CA SER A 182 18.71 -19.87 13.09
C SER A 182 17.42 -20.50 12.54
N ASN A 183 16.55 -21.01 13.41
CA ASN A 183 15.19 -21.37 13.03
C ASN A 183 14.18 -20.30 13.47
N ALA A 184 14.44 -19.68 14.62
CA ALA A 184 13.60 -18.64 15.18
C ALA A 184 13.58 -17.38 14.29
N GLU A 185 14.71 -16.97 13.72
CA GLU A 185 14.80 -15.85 12.79
C GLU A 185 14.16 -16.14 11.43
N VAL A 186 14.33 -17.34 10.87
CA VAL A 186 13.74 -17.70 9.57
C VAL A 186 12.23 -17.75 9.69
N ALA A 187 11.71 -18.36 10.76
CA ALA A 187 10.28 -18.37 11.07
C ALA A 187 9.75 -16.95 11.23
N PHE A 188 10.45 -16.12 12.01
CA PHE A 188 10.07 -14.73 12.23
C PHE A 188 10.13 -13.89 10.94
N ALA A 189 11.18 -14.01 10.13
CA ALA A 189 11.32 -13.31 8.85
C ALA A 189 10.24 -13.73 7.84
N GLY A 190 9.88 -15.02 7.79
CA GLY A 190 8.78 -15.53 6.98
C GLY A 190 7.42 -14.99 7.44
N MET A 191 7.18 -14.87 8.74
CA MET A 191 5.97 -14.23 9.28
C MET A 191 5.91 -12.74 8.91
N VAL A 192 7.05 -12.03 8.97
CA VAL A 192 7.16 -10.61 8.61
C VAL A 192 6.92 -10.38 7.12
N ILE A 193 7.65 -11.06 6.23
CA ILE A 193 7.51 -10.88 4.78
C ILE A 193 6.18 -11.43 4.28
N GLY A 194 5.74 -12.59 4.77
CA GLY A 194 4.44 -13.17 4.39
C GLY A 194 3.28 -12.25 4.74
N ARG A 195 3.35 -11.53 5.87
CA ARG A 195 2.39 -10.48 6.23
C ARG A 195 2.51 -9.27 5.32
N LEU A 196 3.72 -8.77 5.06
CA LEU A 196 3.94 -7.59 4.21
C LEU A 196 3.52 -7.84 2.75
N GLU A 197 3.64 -9.08 2.24
CA GLU A 197 3.32 -9.42 0.85
C GLU A 197 1.87 -9.92 0.65
N ARG A 198 1.22 -10.57 1.64
CA ARG A 198 -0.18 -11.02 1.50
C ARG A 198 -1.22 -9.92 1.68
N PHE A 199 -0.88 -8.80 2.31
CA PHE A 199 -1.78 -7.64 2.39
C PHE A 199 -2.08 -7.01 1.01
N GLN A 200 -1.44 -7.45 -0.07
CA GLN A 200 -1.75 -7.06 -1.46
C GLN A 200 -2.74 -7.99 -2.19
N GLU A 201 -3.12 -9.13 -1.61
CA GLU A 201 -4.17 -10.02 -2.12
C GLU A 201 -5.25 -10.19 -1.04
N SER A 202 -6.22 -9.29 -0.97
CA SER A 202 -7.39 -9.51 -0.13
C SER A 202 -8.36 -10.49 -0.81
N PHE A 203 -8.76 -11.50 -0.04
CA PHE A 203 -9.64 -12.59 -0.41
C PHE A 203 -10.99 -12.09 -0.95
N ASN A 204 -11.30 -12.44 -2.20
CA ASN A 204 -12.65 -12.38 -2.77
C ASN A 204 -13.48 -13.58 -2.29
N GLU A 205 -14.22 -13.42 -1.20
CA GLU A 205 -15.49 -14.13 -0.94
C GLU A 205 -16.45 -13.14 -0.26
N GLY A 206 -17.68 -13.05 -0.76
CA GLY A 206 -18.67 -12.03 -0.40
C GLY A 206 -19.30 -12.17 1.00
N GLU A 207 -18.49 -12.23 2.05
CA GLU A 207 -18.95 -12.12 3.44
C GLU A 207 -18.75 -10.69 3.96
N LYS A 208 -19.75 -10.12 4.64
CA LYS A 208 -19.63 -8.83 5.34
C LYS A 208 -18.84 -9.02 6.65
N GLY A 209 -18.31 -7.92 7.21
CA GLY A 209 -17.29 -7.87 8.25
C GLY A 209 -17.68 -8.48 9.59
N ARG A 210 -16.75 -8.46 10.56
CA ARG A 210 -16.88 -9.17 11.84
C ARG A 210 -17.40 -8.28 12.95
N VAL A 211 -18.48 -8.72 13.59
CA VAL A 211 -19.10 -8.05 14.75
C VAL A 211 -18.83 -8.84 16.03
N GLY A 212 -18.25 -8.19 17.03
CA GLY A 212 -18.07 -8.76 18.37
C GLY A 212 -19.32 -8.57 19.21
N ILE A 213 -19.84 -9.65 19.80
CA ILE A 213 -21.06 -9.62 20.62
C ILE A 213 -20.77 -10.24 21.98
N THR A 214 -21.02 -9.51 23.07
CA THR A 214 -20.91 -10.06 24.43
C THR A 214 -22.19 -10.76 24.86
N MET A 215 -22.02 -11.93 25.50
CA MET A 215 -23.12 -12.81 25.88
C MET A 215 -22.92 -13.38 27.28
N PHE A 216 -24.02 -13.59 27.98
CA PHE A 216 -24.09 -14.46 29.14
C PHE A 216 -25.36 -15.31 29.04
N GLY A 217 -25.43 -16.44 29.73
CA GLY A 217 -26.55 -17.38 29.57
C GLY A 217 -27.94 -16.75 29.69
N VAL A 218 -28.08 -15.70 30.50
CA VAL A 218 -29.34 -14.96 30.75
C VAL A 218 -29.72 -13.91 29.70
N THR A 219 -28.83 -13.62 28.73
CA THR A 219 -29.05 -12.70 27.59
C THR A 219 -29.01 -13.41 26.23
N THR A 220 -28.86 -14.75 26.23
CA THR A 220 -28.72 -15.59 25.03
C THR A 220 -29.82 -15.35 23.98
N SER A 221 -31.07 -15.15 24.40
CA SER A 221 -32.19 -14.94 23.47
C SER A 221 -32.01 -13.68 22.62
N CYS A 222 -31.60 -12.56 23.24
CA CYS A 222 -31.26 -11.32 22.54
C CYS A 222 -30.09 -11.53 21.58
N VAL A 223 -29.00 -12.11 22.08
CA VAL A 223 -27.75 -12.33 21.31
C VAL A 223 -27.99 -13.20 20.08
N ASN A 224 -28.83 -14.24 20.18
CA ASN A 224 -29.14 -15.11 19.04
C ASN A 224 -29.90 -14.36 17.95
N VAL A 225 -30.92 -13.56 18.31
CA VAL A 225 -31.70 -12.77 17.33
C VAL A 225 -30.81 -11.72 16.66
N VAL A 226 -29.98 -11.01 17.43
CA VAL A 226 -29.00 -10.06 16.90
C VAL A 226 -28.00 -10.75 15.96
N SER A 227 -27.43 -11.89 16.38
CA SER A 227 -26.47 -12.65 15.57
C SER A 227 -27.09 -13.15 14.27
N GLU A 228 -28.32 -13.68 14.31
CA GLU A 228 -29.03 -14.11 13.10
C GLU A 228 -29.36 -12.96 12.16
N SER A 229 -29.84 -11.83 12.68
CA SER A 229 -30.14 -10.64 11.88
C SER A 229 -28.88 -10.09 11.22
N LEU A 230 -27.78 -9.98 11.96
CA LEU A 230 -26.48 -9.56 11.41
C LEU A 230 -25.94 -10.55 10.37
N LYS A 231 -26.09 -11.87 10.57
CA LYS A 231 -25.71 -12.89 9.58
C LYS A 231 -26.57 -12.86 8.32
N LYS A 232 -27.88 -12.59 8.42
CA LYS A 232 -28.75 -12.39 7.25
C LYS A 232 -28.36 -11.14 6.49
N GLU A 233 -28.00 -10.11 7.25
CA GLU A 233 -27.28 -8.95 6.76
C GLU A 233 -25.80 -9.25 6.52
N GLY A 234 -25.42 -10.50 6.22
CA GLY A 234 -24.12 -11.02 5.79
C GLY A 234 -22.89 -10.79 6.67
N TYR A 235 -23.01 -10.22 7.88
CA TYR A 235 -21.89 -10.03 8.81
C TYR A 235 -21.48 -11.35 9.46
N GLU A 236 -20.18 -11.57 9.64
CA GLU A 236 -19.66 -12.62 10.51
C GLU A 236 -19.77 -12.18 11.98
N THR A 237 -20.27 -13.03 12.88
CA THR A 237 -20.49 -12.65 14.29
C THR A 237 -19.63 -13.50 15.22
N LEU A 238 -18.84 -12.85 16.08
CA LEU A 238 -17.99 -13.48 17.08
C LEU A 238 -18.59 -13.27 18.47
N ILE A 239 -19.01 -14.35 19.14
CA ILE A 239 -19.70 -14.28 20.44
C ILE A 239 -18.70 -14.52 21.58
N PHE A 240 -18.66 -13.60 22.53
CA PHE A 240 -17.75 -13.63 23.67
C PHE A 240 -18.51 -13.77 24.99
N HIS A 241 -18.14 -14.76 25.80
CA HIS A 241 -18.81 -15.00 27.08
C HIS A 241 -18.29 -14.05 28.17
N ALA A 242 -19.16 -13.17 28.68
CA ALA A 242 -18.82 -12.07 29.60
C ALA A 242 -18.40 -12.58 30.99
N THR A 243 -17.11 -12.91 31.14
CA THR A 243 -16.52 -13.60 32.31
C THR A 243 -15.32 -12.85 32.89
N GLY A 244 -15.11 -11.59 32.47
CA GLY A 244 -13.92 -10.79 32.71
C GLY A 244 -12.81 -11.09 31.69
N VAL A 245 -12.63 -12.36 31.32
CA VAL A 245 -11.73 -12.79 30.25
C VAL A 245 -12.35 -12.59 28.88
N GLY A 246 -13.66 -12.86 28.72
CA GLY A 246 -14.36 -12.72 27.44
C GLY A 246 -14.39 -11.30 26.90
N GLY A 247 -14.69 -10.30 27.74
CA GLY A 247 -14.63 -8.90 27.32
C GLY A 247 -13.23 -8.48 26.86
N LYS A 248 -12.17 -8.93 27.55
CA LYS A 248 -10.78 -8.68 27.12
C LYS A 248 -10.41 -9.41 25.84
N ALA A 249 -10.88 -10.64 25.69
CA ALA A 249 -10.68 -11.43 24.48
C ALA A 249 -11.43 -10.86 23.27
N MET A 250 -12.51 -10.09 23.48
CA MET A 250 -13.18 -9.30 22.45
C MET A 250 -12.41 -8.00 22.15
N GLU A 251 -11.96 -7.30 23.19
CA GLU A 251 -11.25 -6.03 23.04
C GLU A 251 -9.87 -6.18 22.37
N SER A 252 -9.21 -7.34 22.47
CA SER A 252 -7.94 -7.55 21.76
C SER A 252 -8.12 -7.52 20.23
N PRO A 253 -8.97 -8.36 19.60
CA PRO A 253 -9.29 -8.25 18.18
C PRO A 253 -9.83 -6.88 17.74
N VAL A 254 -10.55 -6.16 18.61
CA VAL A 254 -10.95 -4.77 18.36
C VAL A 254 -9.72 -3.85 18.29
N ARG A 255 -8.78 -3.98 19.23
CA ARG A 255 -7.50 -3.24 19.22
C ARG A 255 -6.73 -3.44 17.92
N GLU A 256 -6.93 -4.58 17.27
CA GLU A 256 -6.25 -4.94 16.02
C GLU A 256 -7.05 -4.68 14.76
N GLY A 257 -8.30 -4.25 14.88
CA GLY A 257 -9.17 -4.04 13.73
C GLY A 257 -9.65 -5.34 13.08
N TYR A 258 -9.56 -6.49 13.76
CA TYR A 258 -10.15 -7.76 13.31
C TYR A 258 -11.65 -7.82 13.55
N ILE A 259 -12.14 -7.09 14.55
CA ILE A 259 -13.57 -6.82 14.78
C ILE A 259 -13.84 -5.37 14.36
N GLN A 260 -14.76 -5.18 13.41
CA GLN A 260 -15.07 -3.87 12.83
C GLN A 260 -16.30 -3.20 13.44
N GLY A 261 -16.99 -3.88 14.36
CA GLY A 261 -18.09 -3.31 15.15
C GLY A 261 -18.39 -4.13 16.39
N VAL A 262 -18.89 -3.49 17.43
CA VAL A 262 -19.19 -4.15 18.71
C VAL A 262 -20.62 -3.89 19.13
N LEU A 263 -21.36 -4.98 19.38
CA LEU A 263 -22.62 -4.96 20.11
C LEU A 263 -22.35 -5.54 21.51
N ASP A 264 -21.99 -4.68 22.46
CA ASP A 264 -21.72 -5.09 23.84
C ASP A 264 -23.05 -5.16 24.60
N ILE A 265 -23.80 -6.23 24.33
CA ILE A 265 -25.13 -6.48 24.89
C ILE A 265 -25.03 -6.80 26.38
N THR A 266 -23.97 -7.50 26.80
CA THR A 266 -23.83 -8.07 28.15
C THR A 266 -22.60 -7.54 28.88
N THR A 267 -22.81 -6.55 29.74
CA THR A 267 -21.74 -5.77 30.39
C THR A 267 -21.52 -6.16 31.87
N THR A 268 -21.99 -7.35 32.29
CA THR A 268 -21.95 -7.86 33.68
C THR A 268 -20.57 -7.85 34.36
N GLU A 269 -19.50 -7.91 33.58
CA GLU A 269 -18.11 -7.86 34.07
C GLU A 269 -17.81 -6.58 34.88
N VAL A 270 -18.55 -5.49 34.60
CA VAL A 270 -18.48 -4.23 35.35
C VAL A 270 -19.03 -4.40 36.77
N ALA A 271 -20.12 -5.16 36.94
CA ALA A 271 -20.70 -5.43 38.26
C ALA A 271 -19.71 -6.23 39.12
N ASP A 272 -19.08 -7.25 38.53
CA ASP A 272 -18.02 -8.02 39.18
C ASP A 272 -16.80 -7.17 39.55
N TYR A 273 -16.36 -6.25 38.68
CA TYR A 273 -15.24 -5.37 38.99
C TYR A 273 -15.53 -4.41 40.16
N VAL A 274 -16.73 -3.81 40.18
CA VAL A 274 -17.08 -2.79 41.18
C VAL A 274 -17.40 -3.41 42.54
N VAL A 275 -18.02 -4.60 42.58
CA VAL A 275 -18.44 -5.25 43.84
C VAL A 275 -17.42 -6.28 44.34
N GLY A 276 -16.54 -6.79 43.48
CA GLY A 276 -15.54 -7.80 43.81
C GLY A 276 -16.00 -9.23 43.54
N GLY A 277 -16.65 -9.46 42.39
CA GLY A 277 -16.99 -10.79 41.88
C GLY A 277 -15.78 -11.55 41.32
N VAL A 278 -16.00 -12.79 40.89
CA VAL A 278 -14.94 -13.70 40.39
C VAL A 278 -14.69 -13.59 38.89
N MET A 279 -15.53 -12.84 38.16
CA MET A 279 -15.45 -12.59 36.72
C MET A 279 -15.29 -11.09 36.39
N PRO A 280 -14.38 -10.34 37.06
CA PRO A 280 -14.30 -8.90 36.88
C PRO A 280 -13.63 -8.52 35.55
N CYS A 281 -14.09 -7.43 34.93
CA CYS A 281 -13.27 -6.71 33.97
C CYS A 281 -12.11 -5.99 34.69
N ASP A 282 -11.26 -5.27 33.96
CA ASP A 282 -10.33 -4.32 34.57
C ASP A 282 -10.84 -2.88 34.39
N SER A 283 -10.10 -1.93 34.96
CA SER A 283 -10.39 -0.50 34.85
C SER A 283 -10.34 0.03 33.43
N SER A 284 -9.83 -0.73 32.46
CA SER A 284 -9.71 -0.33 31.05
C SER A 284 -10.85 -0.80 30.15
N ARG A 285 -11.88 -1.47 30.70
CA ARG A 285 -13.05 -1.92 29.94
C ARG A 285 -13.68 -0.75 29.16
N PHE A 286 -14.00 -1.02 27.90
CA PHE A 286 -14.50 -0.10 26.87
C PHE A 286 -13.46 0.86 26.27
N ASP A 287 -12.34 1.13 26.94
CA ASP A 287 -11.35 2.13 26.47
C ASP A 287 -10.88 1.81 25.05
N VAL A 288 -10.60 0.53 24.76
CA VAL A 288 -10.09 0.10 23.45
C VAL A 288 -11.13 0.29 22.34
N ILE A 289 -12.40 0.00 22.63
CA ILE A 289 -13.50 0.13 21.66
C ILE A 289 -13.70 1.62 21.34
N ILE A 290 -13.67 2.45 22.38
CA ILE A 290 -13.75 3.91 22.31
C ILE A 290 -12.56 4.49 21.53
N GLU A 291 -11.33 4.08 21.85
CA GLU A 291 -10.08 4.50 21.19
C GLU A 291 -10.08 4.15 19.70
N LYS A 292 -10.64 2.99 19.31
CA LYS A 292 -10.63 2.48 17.94
C LYS A 292 -11.67 3.10 17.03
N LYS A 293 -12.60 3.87 17.60
CA LYS A 293 -13.66 4.56 16.87
C LYS A 293 -14.54 3.68 15.98
N ILE A 294 -14.70 2.41 16.34
CA ILE A 294 -15.58 1.49 15.62
C ILE A 294 -17.03 1.68 16.07
N PRO A 295 -18.04 1.34 15.24
CA PRO A 295 -19.43 1.48 15.64
C PRO A 295 -19.70 0.63 16.87
N PHE A 296 -20.20 1.28 17.91
CA PHE A 296 -20.31 0.70 19.23
C PHE A 296 -21.73 0.90 19.75
N VAL A 297 -22.46 -0.21 19.85
CA VAL A 297 -23.77 -0.25 20.48
C VAL A 297 -23.62 -0.98 21.81
N LEU A 298 -23.98 -0.30 22.90
CA LEU A 298 -23.88 -0.83 24.26
C LEU A 298 -25.27 -1.05 24.84
N SER A 299 -25.44 -2.16 25.56
CA SER A 299 -26.57 -2.38 26.46
C SER A 299 -26.11 -2.83 27.84
N VAL A 300 -27.06 -3.01 28.74
CA VAL A 300 -26.83 -3.23 30.19
C VAL A 300 -27.15 -4.66 30.61
N GLY A 301 -26.96 -5.63 29.72
CA GLY A 301 -27.32 -7.02 29.95
C GLY A 301 -26.58 -7.63 31.13
N ALA A 302 -27.33 -8.33 31.99
CA ALA A 302 -26.84 -9.02 33.18
C ALA A 302 -26.14 -8.12 34.23
N LEU A 303 -26.34 -6.79 34.19
CA LEU A 303 -25.87 -5.88 35.26
C LEU A 303 -26.63 -6.03 36.57
N ASP A 304 -27.71 -6.82 36.57
CA ASP A 304 -28.46 -7.16 37.77
C ASP A 304 -27.71 -8.12 38.70
N MET A 305 -26.58 -8.70 38.28
CA MET A 305 -25.90 -9.74 39.06
C MET A 305 -24.39 -9.56 39.19
N VAL A 306 -23.88 -10.02 40.34
CA VAL A 306 -22.44 -10.19 40.62
C VAL A 306 -22.15 -11.67 40.79
N THR A 307 -21.10 -12.15 40.15
CA THR A 307 -20.77 -13.56 40.05
C THR A 307 -19.79 -13.96 41.13
N PHE A 308 -20.06 -15.09 41.79
CA PHE A 308 -19.18 -15.74 42.75
C PHE A 308 -19.03 -17.22 42.41
N GLY A 309 -18.04 -17.86 43.03
CA GLY A 309 -17.89 -19.30 43.01
C GLY A 309 -19.03 -20.07 43.70
N PRO A 310 -18.78 -21.29 44.17
CA PRO A 310 -19.77 -22.05 44.94
C PRO A 310 -20.33 -21.23 46.11
N LYS A 311 -21.59 -21.42 46.49
CA LYS A 311 -22.25 -20.59 47.53
C LYS A 311 -21.44 -20.44 48.84
N HIS A 312 -20.67 -21.45 49.22
CA HIS A 312 -19.83 -21.41 50.43
C HIS A 312 -18.60 -20.49 50.30
N THR A 313 -18.17 -20.16 49.07
CA THR A 313 -17.05 -19.23 48.81
C THR A 313 -17.50 -17.77 48.73
N VAL A 314 -18.82 -17.49 48.81
CA VAL A 314 -19.33 -16.12 48.85
C VAL A 314 -18.87 -15.46 50.16
N PRO A 315 -18.23 -14.27 50.10
CA PRO A 315 -17.77 -13.55 51.29
C PRO A 315 -18.86 -13.39 52.36
N THR A 316 -18.50 -13.49 53.64
CA THR A 316 -19.45 -13.52 54.77
C THR A 316 -20.34 -12.28 54.85
N ASN A 317 -19.84 -11.12 54.41
CA ASN A 317 -20.58 -9.87 54.30
C ASN A 317 -21.68 -9.90 53.22
N PHE A 318 -21.59 -10.79 52.23
CA PHE A 318 -22.55 -10.92 51.13
C PHE A 318 -23.53 -12.08 51.29
N GLN A 319 -23.32 -13.00 52.24
CA GLN A 319 -24.17 -14.20 52.39
C GLN A 319 -25.65 -13.91 52.71
N LYS A 320 -25.97 -12.73 53.26
CA LYS A 320 -27.35 -12.30 53.55
C LYS A 320 -28.06 -11.66 52.34
N ARG A 321 -27.34 -11.44 51.24
CA ARG A 321 -27.91 -10.87 50.01
C ARG A 321 -28.70 -11.92 49.24
N LYS A 322 -29.46 -11.47 48.24
CA LYS A 322 -30.26 -12.35 47.37
C LYS A 322 -29.34 -13.11 46.42
N ILE A 323 -29.04 -14.36 46.76
CA ILE A 323 -28.14 -15.24 46.00
C ILE A 323 -28.96 -16.27 45.23
N HIS A 324 -28.73 -16.35 43.92
CA HIS A 324 -29.22 -17.39 43.03
C HIS A 324 -28.09 -18.38 42.75
N ILE A 325 -28.33 -19.67 43.00
CA ILE A 325 -27.37 -20.72 42.69
C ILE A 325 -27.58 -21.12 41.24
N GLN A 326 -26.65 -20.75 40.36
CA GLN A 326 -26.75 -21.06 38.94
C GLN A 326 -26.33 -22.51 38.67
N ASN A 327 -25.26 -22.96 39.35
CA ASN A 327 -24.85 -24.36 39.37
C ASN A 327 -23.97 -24.64 40.62
N ALA A 328 -23.42 -25.85 40.73
CA ALA A 328 -22.58 -26.23 41.87
C ALA A 328 -21.30 -25.39 42.04
N GLN A 329 -20.84 -24.74 40.96
CA GLN A 329 -19.60 -23.97 40.91
C GLN A 329 -19.81 -22.45 40.87
N ILE A 330 -20.99 -21.97 40.50
CA ILE A 330 -21.27 -20.55 40.28
C ILE A 330 -22.56 -20.12 40.99
N SER A 331 -22.45 -19.03 41.75
CA SER A 331 -23.57 -18.35 42.40
C SER A 331 -23.62 -16.91 41.93
N ALA A 332 -24.81 -16.42 41.60
CA ALA A 332 -25.05 -15.03 41.25
C ALA A 332 -25.68 -14.30 42.44
N MET A 333 -25.30 -13.06 42.70
CA MET A 333 -25.86 -12.19 43.74
C MET A 333 -26.56 -11.00 43.10
N ARG A 334 -27.81 -10.72 43.47
CA ARG A 334 -28.55 -9.55 42.97
C ARG A 334 -27.89 -8.25 43.42
N THR A 335 -27.66 -7.33 42.48
CA THR A 335 -27.13 -5.99 42.73
C THR A 335 -28.16 -5.05 43.36
N THR A 336 -27.72 -4.08 44.16
CA THR A 336 -28.59 -3.05 44.77
C THR A 336 -28.69 -1.79 43.91
N VAL A 337 -29.63 -0.91 44.28
CA VAL A 337 -29.74 0.47 43.74
C VAL A 337 -28.40 1.22 43.82
N ASP A 338 -27.73 1.21 44.98
CA ASP A 338 -26.45 1.92 45.17
C ASP A 338 -25.31 1.35 44.33
N GLU A 339 -25.29 0.02 44.14
CA GLU A 339 -24.32 -0.65 43.28
C GLU A 339 -24.59 -0.32 41.81
N ASN A 340 -25.84 -0.35 41.37
CA ASN A 340 -26.24 0.02 40.01
C ASN A 340 -25.87 1.47 39.65
N LYS A 341 -26.01 2.43 40.59
CA LYS A 341 -25.54 3.80 40.38
C LYS A 341 -24.03 3.88 40.15
N LYS A 342 -23.25 3.06 40.86
CA LYS A 342 -21.80 2.97 40.65
C LYS A 342 -21.45 2.36 39.29
N PHE A 343 -22.22 1.38 38.82
CA PHE A 343 -22.04 0.81 37.48
C PHE A 343 -22.35 1.84 36.39
N ALA A 344 -23.45 2.58 36.55
CA ALA A 344 -23.79 3.69 35.66
C ALA A 344 -22.68 4.74 35.63
N GLY A 345 -22.14 5.11 36.80
CA GLY A 345 -20.99 6.02 36.90
C GLY A 345 -19.75 5.51 36.19
N PHE A 346 -19.42 4.21 36.33
CA PHE A 346 -18.29 3.60 35.63
C PHE A 346 -18.48 3.64 34.11
N ILE A 347 -19.66 3.21 33.61
CA ILE A 347 -19.96 3.20 32.17
C ILE A 347 -19.97 4.62 31.61
N ALA A 348 -20.66 5.55 32.28
CA ALA A 348 -20.75 6.94 31.83
C ALA A 348 -19.39 7.65 31.83
N ASP A 349 -18.54 7.44 32.84
CA ASP A 349 -17.18 7.99 32.87
C ASP A 349 -16.34 7.52 31.66
N LYS A 350 -16.57 6.30 31.19
CA LYS A 350 -15.94 5.76 29.99
C LYS A 350 -16.54 6.37 28.72
N LEU A 351 -17.86 6.23 28.53
CA LEU A 351 -18.52 6.66 27.30
C LEU A 351 -18.43 8.18 27.09
N ASN A 352 -18.43 9.00 28.15
CA ASN A 352 -18.28 10.46 28.05
C ASN A 352 -16.90 10.90 27.56
N LYS A 353 -15.88 10.04 27.71
CA LYS A 353 -14.53 10.28 27.16
C LYS A 353 -14.43 9.91 25.68
N SER A 354 -15.47 9.31 25.11
CA SER A 354 -15.47 8.86 23.72
C SER A 354 -15.75 9.98 22.73
N ALA A 355 -14.98 10.03 21.65
CA ALA A 355 -15.21 10.89 20.47
C ALA A 355 -15.70 10.06 19.27
N THR A 356 -16.39 8.95 19.55
CA THR A 356 -16.86 7.93 18.59
C THR A 356 -18.38 7.85 18.68
N LYS A 357 -19.04 7.57 17.55
CA LYS A 357 -20.48 7.33 17.53
C LYS A 357 -20.85 6.10 18.37
N ILE A 358 -21.55 6.35 19.47
CA ILE A 358 -22.02 5.34 20.42
C ILE A 358 -23.53 5.46 20.51
N CYS A 359 -24.21 4.32 20.37
CA CYS A 359 -25.59 4.20 20.76
C CYS A 359 -25.70 3.34 22.03
N VAL A 360 -26.36 3.85 23.05
CA VAL A 360 -26.65 3.11 24.27
C VAL A 360 -28.14 2.76 24.27
N CYS A 361 -28.47 1.49 24.04
CA CYS A 361 -29.85 1.02 24.05
C CYS A 361 -30.20 0.44 25.43
N LEU A 362 -31.21 1.02 26.07
CA LEU A 362 -31.60 0.74 27.45
C LEU A 362 -32.97 0.01 27.51
N PRO A 363 -33.04 -1.24 27.99
CA PRO A 363 -34.29 -2.02 28.03
C PRO A 363 -35.08 -1.74 29.32
N GLN A 364 -36.22 -1.04 29.20
CA GLN A 364 -36.99 -0.56 30.35
C GLN A 364 -37.62 -1.66 31.22
N LYS A 365 -37.91 -2.84 30.66
CA LYS A 365 -38.66 -3.90 31.37
C LYS A 365 -37.80 -4.94 32.09
N GLY A 366 -36.48 -4.89 31.93
CA GLY A 366 -35.55 -5.81 32.61
C GLY A 366 -34.29 -6.11 31.80
N VAL A 367 -33.20 -6.43 32.51
CA VAL A 367 -31.84 -6.55 31.94
C VAL A 367 -31.30 -7.98 31.88
N SER A 368 -32.05 -8.97 32.33
CA SER A 368 -31.65 -10.39 32.28
C SER A 368 -32.87 -11.32 32.35
N ALA A 369 -32.72 -12.59 31.96
CA ALA A 369 -33.77 -13.60 32.15
C ALA A 369 -34.18 -13.82 33.63
N LEU A 370 -33.36 -13.38 34.59
CA LEU A 370 -33.66 -13.42 36.02
C LEU A 370 -34.31 -12.12 36.52
N ASP A 371 -34.16 -11.01 35.79
CA ASP A 371 -34.76 -9.69 36.05
C ASP A 371 -36.00 -9.47 35.18
N ALA A 372 -37.01 -10.33 35.35
CA ALA A 372 -38.31 -10.23 34.66
C ALA A 372 -39.45 -10.56 35.63
N PRO A 373 -40.69 -10.06 35.42
CA PRO A 373 -41.81 -10.28 36.33
C PRO A 373 -41.95 -11.74 36.79
N GLY A 374 -41.92 -11.97 38.11
CA GLY A 374 -42.01 -13.30 38.72
C GLY A 374 -40.69 -14.09 38.79
N LYS A 375 -39.55 -13.51 38.38
CA LYS A 375 -38.23 -14.15 38.44
C LYS A 375 -37.43 -13.72 39.68
N PRO A 376 -36.42 -14.51 40.09
CA PRO A 376 -35.71 -14.29 41.34
C PRO A 376 -35.02 -12.94 41.45
N PHE A 377 -34.57 -12.32 40.36
CA PHE A 377 -33.82 -11.06 40.38
C PHE A 377 -34.66 -9.86 39.92
N TYR A 378 -35.96 -10.03 39.69
CA TYR A 378 -36.82 -8.91 39.30
C TYR A 378 -36.86 -7.81 40.36
N ASP A 379 -36.35 -6.64 39.97
CA ASP A 379 -36.33 -5.44 40.80
C ASP A 379 -36.42 -4.18 39.91
N PRO A 380 -37.65 -3.73 39.59
CA PRO A 380 -37.87 -2.55 38.75
C PRO A 380 -37.30 -1.26 39.34
N GLU A 381 -37.15 -1.18 40.67
CA GLU A 381 -36.59 -0.01 41.34
C GLU A 381 -35.08 0.05 41.12
N ALA A 382 -34.38 -1.07 41.35
CA ALA A 382 -32.95 -1.17 41.07
C ALA A 382 -32.62 -1.01 39.58
N THR A 383 -33.41 -1.65 38.70
CA THR A 383 -33.24 -1.55 37.25
C THR A 383 -33.59 -0.14 36.75
N GLY A 384 -34.71 0.44 37.20
CA GLY A 384 -35.08 1.81 36.86
C GLY A 384 -34.04 2.84 37.31
N SER A 385 -33.44 2.65 38.50
CA SER A 385 -32.35 3.51 38.96
C SER A 385 -31.10 3.40 38.07
N LEU A 386 -30.75 2.21 37.56
CA LEU A 386 -29.62 2.04 36.64
C LEU A 386 -29.84 2.82 35.34
N LEU A 387 -31.03 2.67 34.73
CA LEU A 387 -31.35 3.29 33.44
C LEU A 387 -31.43 4.82 33.55
N ASN A 388 -32.08 5.33 34.61
CA ASN A 388 -32.20 6.76 34.84
C ASN A 388 -30.83 7.40 35.12
N GLU A 389 -29.98 6.73 35.88
CA GLU A 389 -28.63 7.23 36.18
C GLU A 389 -27.76 7.26 34.90
N LEU A 390 -27.83 6.24 34.04
CA LEU A 390 -27.15 6.23 32.74
C LEU A 390 -27.64 7.35 31.81
N GLN A 391 -28.95 7.58 31.72
CA GLN A 391 -29.52 8.69 30.95
C GLN A 391 -29.07 10.06 31.47
N THR A 392 -28.89 10.19 32.79
CA THR A 392 -28.48 11.45 33.42
C THR A 392 -26.98 11.71 33.26
N LEU A 393 -26.15 10.67 33.44
CA LEU A 393 -24.70 10.80 33.47
C LEU A 393 -24.07 10.79 32.07
N ILE A 394 -24.67 10.13 31.08
CA ILE A 394 -24.16 10.12 29.71
C ILE A 394 -24.47 11.47 29.05
N GLN A 395 -23.42 12.19 28.66
CA GLN A 395 -23.51 13.47 27.98
C GLN A 395 -23.89 13.25 26.51
N ILE A 396 -25.19 13.38 26.23
CA ILE A 396 -25.76 13.28 24.88
C ILE A 396 -25.18 14.39 24.01
N ASN A 397 -24.64 14.00 22.86
CA ASN A 397 -24.16 14.89 21.80
C ASN A 397 -24.37 14.20 20.43
N GLU A 398 -23.91 14.81 19.35
CA GLU A 398 -24.08 14.27 17.99
C GLU A 398 -23.50 12.84 17.84
N ASP A 399 -22.46 12.51 18.62
CA ASP A 399 -21.80 11.21 18.62
C ASP A 399 -22.33 10.24 19.68
N ARG A 400 -23.13 10.65 20.66
CA ARG A 400 -23.55 9.78 21.77
C ARG A 400 -25.03 9.88 21.98
N GLN A 401 -25.72 8.80 21.63
CA GLN A 401 -27.16 8.69 21.74
C GLN A 401 -27.50 7.67 22.82
N VAL A 402 -28.49 8.01 23.65
CA VAL A 402 -29.08 7.08 24.61
C VAL A 402 -30.51 6.86 24.16
N GLU A 403 -30.82 5.63 23.78
CA GLU A 403 -32.15 5.22 23.35
C GLU A 403 -32.80 4.38 24.44
N VAL A 404 -33.99 4.79 24.87
CA VAL A 404 -34.75 4.11 25.91
C VAL A 404 -35.84 3.31 25.24
N CYS A 405 -35.70 1.99 25.26
CA CYS A 405 -36.61 1.11 24.55
C CYS A 405 -37.65 0.52 25.53
N PRO A 406 -38.95 0.55 25.21
CA PRO A 406 -40.03 0.08 26.09
C PRO A 406 -40.16 -1.46 26.14
N TYR A 407 -39.04 -2.18 26.07
CA TYR A 407 -38.94 -3.62 25.91
C TYR A 407 -38.06 -4.23 27.02
N HIS A 408 -38.17 -5.55 27.20
CA HIS A 408 -37.23 -6.32 28.00
C HIS A 408 -36.02 -6.70 27.13
N ILE A 409 -34.82 -6.87 27.70
CA ILE A 409 -33.60 -7.12 26.90
C ILE A 409 -33.71 -8.32 25.96
N ASN A 410 -34.45 -9.35 26.36
CA ASN A 410 -34.66 -10.59 25.61
C ASN A 410 -35.88 -10.54 24.65
N ASP A 411 -36.55 -9.40 24.50
CA ASP A 411 -37.63 -9.23 23.52
C ASP A 411 -37.02 -9.03 22.11
N PRO A 412 -37.56 -9.65 21.04
CA PRO A 412 -37.04 -9.52 19.68
C PRO A 412 -37.00 -8.06 19.15
N GLU A 413 -37.96 -7.24 19.57
CA GLU A 413 -38.04 -5.82 19.19
C GLU A 413 -36.85 -5.03 19.73
N PHE A 414 -36.35 -5.38 20.92
CA PHE A 414 -35.14 -4.78 21.47
C PHE A 414 -33.89 -5.18 20.68
N ALA A 415 -33.83 -6.43 20.22
CA ALA A 415 -32.75 -6.92 19.37
C ALA A 415 -32.73 -6.20 18.00
N ASN A 416 -33.88 -5.87 17.42
CA ASN A 416 -33.94 -5.12 16.17
C ASN A 416 -33.48 -3.65 16.35
N ALA A 417 -33.90 -2.98 17.43
CA ALA A 417 -33.44 -1.62 17.74
C ALA A 417 -31.91 -1.52 17.88
N LEU A 418 -31.28 -2.55 18.46
CA LEU A 418 -29.81 -2.65 18.54
C LEU A 418 -29.14 -2.73 17.15
N VAL A 419 -29.80 -3.35 16.16
CA VAL A 419 -29.28 -3.49 14.78
C VAL A 419 -29.52 -2.20 13.98
N ASP A 420 -30.68 -1.57 14.14
CA ASP A 420 -31.05 -0.35 13.43
C ASP A 420 -30.11 0.82 13.80
N SER A 421 -29.72 0.93 15.07
CA SER A 421 -28.79 1.97 15.56
C SER A 421 -27.33 1.79 15.11
N PHE A 422 -26.99 0.73 14.36
CA PHE A 422 -25.63 0.39 13.89
C PHE A 422 -25.33 0.85 12.44
N MET A 423 -26.26 1.48 11.70
CA MET A 423 -26.12 1.84 10.26
C MET A 423 -26.06 3.39 10.00
N GLU A 424 -25.22 3.91 9.06
CA GLU A 424 -25.00 5.38 8.77
C GLU A 424 -25.24 5.86 7.28
N ILE A 425 -25.27 7.20 7.03
CA ILE A 425 -26.03 7.94 5.98
C ILE A 425 -25.26 9.06 5.15
N PHE A 426 -25.52 9.37 3.83
CA PHE A 426 -24.80 10.37 2.94
C PHE A 426 -25.71 11.21 1.99
N PHE A 427 -25.24 12.20 1.17
CA PHE A 427 -26.03 13.23 0.41
C PHE A 427 -25.87 13.34 -1.16
N CYS A 428 -26.94 13.72 -1.89
CA CYS A 428 -27.07 14.15 -3.31
C CYS A 428 -27.68 15.58 -3.38
N VAL A 429 -27.17 16.51 -4.20
CA VAL A 429 -27.58 17.95 -4.15
C VAL A 429 -28.08 18.47 -5.52
N GLY A 430 -29.22 19.18 -5.56
CA GLY A 430 -29.73 19.82 -6.78
C GLY A 430 -30.93 20.75 -6.56
N THR A 431 -31.33 21.52 -7.58
CA THR A 431 -32.51 22.41 -7.52
C THR A 431 -33.80 21.60 -7.76
N ALA A 432 -34.49 21.22 -6.70
CA ALA A 432 -35.69 20.37 -6.80
C ALA A 432 -36.84 21.07 -7.52
N ASP A 433 -36.97 22.39 -7.43
CA ASP A 433 -38.05 23.16 -8.05
C ASP A 433 -38.21 22.94 -9.57
N THR A 434 -37.09 22.68 -10.25
CA THR A 434 -36.97 22.61 -11.71
C THR A 434 -36.42 21.28 -12.22
N LYS A 435 -35.79 20.45 -11.38
CA LYS A 435 -35.08 19.21 -11.80
C LYS A 435 -35.28 18.03 -10.84
N LEU A 436 -36.45 17.94 -10.20
CA LEU A 436 -36.74 16.91 -9.19
C LEU A 436 -36.62 15.49 -9.76
N ASP A 437 -37.18 15.23 -10.94
CA ASP A 437 -37.18 13.89 -11.56
C ASP A 437 -35.77 13.42 -11.92
N GLU A 438 -34.93 14.33 -12.42
CA GLU A 438 -33.54 14.06 -12.76
C GLU A 438 -32.68 13.85 -11.51
N LEU A 439 -32.95 14.63 -10.46
CA LEU A 439 -32.27 14.50 -9.17
C LEU A 439 -32.63 13.18 -8.48
N HIS A 440 -33.89 12.76 -8.55
CA HIS A 440 -34.33 11.44 -8.10
C HIS A 440 -33.64 10.30 -8.87
N PHE A 441 -33.61 10.38 -10.19
CA PHE A 441 -32.98 9.35 -11.03
C PHE A 441 -31.47 9.24 -10.75
N LEU A 442 -30.79 10.37 -10.60
CA LEU A 442 -29.37 10.41 -10.24
C LEU A 442 -29.14 9.78 -8.86
N SER A 443 -29.96 10.12 -7.87
CA SER A 443 -29.86 9.61 -6.50
C SER A 443 -30.08 8.10 -6.42
N GLN A 444 -31.08 7.56 -7.13
CA GLN A 444 -31.31 6.11 -7.26
C GLN A 444 -30.12 5.40 -7.91
N SER A 445 -29.58 5.97 -8.99
CA SER A 445 -28.45 5.38 -9.72
C SER A 445 -27.16 5.36 -8.88
N VAL A 446 -26.94 6.41 -8.09
CA VAL A 446 -25.81 6.50 -7.14
C VAL A 446 -25.96 5.44 -6.05
N GLY A 447 -27.13 5.32 -5.41
CA GLY A 447 -27.38 4.31 -4.38
C GLY A 447 -27.18 2.86 -4.88
N SER A 448 -27.67 2.56 -6.09
CA SER A 448 -27.48 1.24 -6.71
C SER A 448 -26.00 0.97 -7.02
N SER A 449 -25.26 1.96 -7.52
CA SER A 449 -23.85 1.79 -7.91
C SER A 449 -22.93 1.68 -6.71
N LEU A 450 -23.18 2.43 -5.62
CA LEU A 450 -22.46 2.32 -4.35
C LEU A 450 -22.58 0.92 -3.74
N THR A 451 -23.78 0.35 -3.81
CA THR A 451 -24.04 -1.03 -3.34
C THR A 451 -23.32 -2.07 -4.19
N THR A 452 -23.17 -1.80 -5.48
CA THR A 452 -22.52 -2.74 -6.42
C THR A 452 -20.99 -2.69 -6.32
N PHE A 453 -20.41 -1.52 -6.05
CA PHE A 453 -18.95 -1.33 -6.07
C PHE A 453 -18.25 -1.56 -4.74
N SER A 454 -18.98 -1.65 -3.62
CA SER A 454 -18.39 -1.91 -2.30
C SER A 454 -18.01 -3.39 -2.16
N ASN A 455 -16.72 -3.67 -2.05
CA ASN A 455 -16.22 -5.02 -1.83
C ASN A 455 -16.06 -5.23 -0.31
N SER A 456 -16.93 -6.04 0.29
CA SER A 456 -16.94 -6.38 1.72
C SER A 456 -17.12 -5.19 2.68
N SER A 457 -18.38 -4.87 3.02
CA SER A 457 -18.81 -4.28 4.32
C SER A 457 -18.07 -3.07 4.90
N SER A 458 -17.34 -2.29 4.11
CA SER A 458 -16.93 -0.95 4.48
C SER A 458 -18.09 0.01 4.22
N SER A 459 -18.51 0.72 5.27
CA SER A 459 -19.42 1.89 5.30
C SER A 459 -20.61 1.83 4.33
N LYS A 460 -21.79 1.39 4.80
CA LYS A 460 -23.02 1.49 3.98
C LYS A 460 -23.25 2.96 3.62
N VAL A 461 -23.26 3.24 2.30
CA VAL A 461 -23.38 4.60 1.77
C VAL A 461 -24.84 4.96 1.47
N GLU A 462 -25.56 5.63 2.39
CA GLU A 462 -26.93 6.17 2.10
C GLU A 462 -26.88 7.43 1.22
N VAL A 463 -28.01 7.81 0.62
CA VAL A 463 -28.15 8.99 -0.24
C VAL A 463 -29.26 9.92 0.28
N VAL A 464 -28.98 11.21 0.45
CA VAL A 464 -29.85 12.25 1.05
C VAL A 464 -29.96 13.40 0.07
N ILE A 465 -31.17 13.70 -0.40
CA ILE A 465 -31.37 14.76 -1.38
C ILE A 465 -31.37 16.12 -0.69
N VAL A 466 -30.57 17.09 -1.17
CA VAL A 466 -30.50 18.46 -0.65
C VAL A 466 -31.03 19.42 -1.70
N ASP A 467 -32.11 20.12 -1.35
CA ASP A 467 -32.74 21.10 -2.22
C ASP A 467 -32.11 22.49 -2.08
N VAL A 468 -31.59 23.01 -3.20
CA VAL A 468 -30.99 24.35 -3.32
C VAL A 468 -31.80 25.27 -4.23
N SER A 469 -33.11 25.05 -4.31
CA SER A 469 -34.04 25.86 -5.09
C SER A 469 -34.02 27.34 -4.65
N ALA A 470 -33.78 28.22 -5.62
CA ALA A 470 -33.78 29.68 -5.42
C ALA A 470 -35.12 30.34 -5.77
N SER A 471 -36.09 29.61 -6.32
CA SER A 471 -37.44 30.11 -6.62
C SER A 471 -38.38 30.00 -5.42
N GLN A 472 -39.54 30.66 -5.47
CA GLN A 472 -40.56 30.63 -4.39
C GLN A 472 -41.27 29.27 -4.23
N LYS A 473 -41.04 28.31 -5.14
CA LYS A 473 -41.71 27.00 -5.13
C LYS A 473 -41.03 26.08 -4.11
N GLU A 474 -41.79 25.59 -3.14
CA GLU A 474 -41.27 24.74 -2.07
C GLU A 474 -41.50 23.25 -2.36
N THR A 475 -40.51 22.44 -2.01
CA THR A 475 -40.58 20.97 -2.05
C THR A 475 -40.38 20.46 -0.64
N GLU A 476 -41.36 19.71 -0.10
CA GLU A 476 -41.33 19.27 1.31
C GLU A 476 -40.83 17.84 1.51
N SER A 477 -40.85 16.99 0.47
CA SER A 477 -40.35 15.60 0.55
C SER A 477 -40.02 15.03 -0.83
N SER A 478 -39.28 13.91 -0.84
CA SER A 478 -38.76 13.26 -2.05
C SER A 478 -38.81 11.73 -1.89
N GLY A 479 -40.01 11.18 -1.76
CA GLY A 479 -40.25 9.72 -1.73
C GLY A 479 -39.49 9.00 -0.61
N ASP A 480 -38.76 7.94 -0.97
CA ASP A 480 -38.05 7.05 -0.04
C ASP A 480 -36.66 7.58 0.39
N PHE A 481 -36.22 8.75 -0.10
CA PHE A 481 -34.93 9.34 0.26
C PHE A 481 -35.08 10.37 1.37
N LYS A 482 -34.13 10.39 2.30
CA LYS A 482 -34.00 11.48 3.27
C LYS A 482 -33.77 12.80 2.51
N PHE A 483 -34.44 13.87 2.92
CA PHE A 483 -34.52 15.13 2.16
C PHE A 483 -34.22 16.33 3.06
N VAL A 484 -33.33 17.21 2.62
CA VAL A 484 -33.02 18.51 3.27
C VAL A 484 -33.63 19.61 2.43
N THR A 485 -34.47 20.42 3.07
CA THR A 485 -35.21 21.51 2.43
C THR A 485 -34.38 22.78 2.33
N ARG A 486 -34.74 23.65 1.38
CA ARG A 486 -34.10 24.99 1.24
C ARG A 486 -34.17 25.82 2.54
N LYS A 487 -35.22 25.65 3.36
CA LYS A 487 -35.43 26.39 4.61
C LYS A 487 -34.39 26.01 5.66
N GLU A 488 -34.16 24.71 5.83
CA GLU A 488 -33.14 24.19 6.74
C GLU A 488 -31.74 24.68 6.36
N LEU A 489 -31.47 24.75 5.06
CA LEU A 489 -30.19 25.21 4.52
C LEU A 489 -29.94 26.70 4.77
N LEU A 490 -30.97 27.54 4.59
CA LEU A 490 -30.92 28.97 4.90
C LEU A 490 -30.88 29.25 6.41
N LEU A 491 -31.60 28.47 7.23
CA LEU A 491 -31.56 28.57 8.68
C LEU A 491 -30.14 28.32 9.20
N CYS A 492 -29.51 27.23 8.75
CA CYS A 492 -28.12 26.90 9.10
C CYS A 492 -27.15 28.04 8.77
N TYR A 493 -27.36 28.74 7.65
CA TYR A 493 -26.53 29.89 7.29
C TYR A 493 -26.83 31.11 8.17
N SER A 494 -28.10 31.43 8.45
CA SER A 494 -28.49 32.57 9.28
C SER A 494 -27.96 32.49 10.72
N GLU A 495 -27.96 31.29 11.31
CA GLU A 495 -27.39 31.04 12.65
C GLU A 495 -25.88 31.34 12.70
N SER A 496 -25.15 31.06 11.62
CA SER A 496 -23.71 31.27 11.55
C SER A 496 -23.28 32.73 11.44
N VAL A 497 -24.13 33.57 10.84
CA VAL A 497 -23.86 35.01 10.66
C VAL A 497 -24.44 35.83 11.82
N GLY A 498 -25.07 35.18 12.81
CA GLY A 498 -25.60 35.83 14.02
C GLY A 498 -26.79 36.76 13.74
N GLY A 499 -27.65 36.43 12.77
CA GLY A 499 -28.72 37.31 12.29
C GLY A 499 -30.11 36.67 12.18
N ASN A 500 -31.12 37.49 11.83
CA ASN A 500 -32.50 37.07 11.54
C ASN A 500 -32.58 36.13 10.31
N PRO A 501 -33.69 35.37 10.13
CA PRO A 501 -33.87 34.50 8.97
C PRO A 501 -33.67 35.25 7.65
N ILE A 502 -32.76 34.76 6.80
CA ILE A 502 -32.40 35.40 5.53
C ILE A 502 -33.47 35.08 4.49
N ALA A 503 -34.17 36.10 4.00
CA ALA A 503 -35.07 35.99 2.85
C ALA A 503 -34.28 36.08 1.54
N LEU A 504 -34.61 35.24 0.57
CA LEU A 504 -33.99 35.31 -0.77
C LEU A 504 -34.53 36.52 -1.54
N PRO A 505 -33.67 37.29 -2.21
CA PRO A 505 -34.08 38.40 -3.07
C PRO A 505 -34.77 37.91 -4.34
N ASP A 506 -35.53 38.79 -4.99
CA ASP A 506 -36.24 38.48 -6.24
C ASP A 506 -35.29 38.35 -7.45
N ASP A 507 -34.09 38.97 -7.39
CA ASP A 507 -33.07 38.80 -8.41
C ASP A 507 -32.46 37.39 -8.35
N ARG A 508 -32.55 36.68 -9.47
CA ARG A 508 -32.10 35.28 -9.56
C ARG A 508 -30.60 35.12 -9.32
N GLY A 509 -29.77 36.06 -9.77
CA GLY A 509 -28.32 35.99 -9.60
C GLY A 509 -27.95 36.15 -8.14
N GLU A 510 -28.52 37.16 -7.48
CA GLU A 510 -28.29 37.44 -6.07
C GLU A 510 -28.83 36.31 -5.16
N ALA A 511 -30.00 35.74 -5.50
CA ALA A 511 -30.56 34.60 -4.79
C ALA A 511 -29.69 33.34 -4.93
N VAL A 512 -29.14 33.09 -6.12
CA VAL A 512 -28.19 32.00 -6.37
C VAL A 512 -26.90 32.18 -5.58
N ASP A 513 -26.38 33.40 -5.49
CA ASP A 513 -25.16 33.70 -4.71
C ASP A 513 -25.35 33.50 -3.21
N ILE A 514 -26.50 33.93 -2.66
CA ILE A 514 -26.85 33.68 -1.25
C ILE A 514 -27.01 32.17 -1.00
N MET A 515 -27.73 31.47 -1.87
CA MET A 515 -27.93 30.03 -1.75
C MET A 515 -26.60 29.26 -1.89
N SER A 516 -25.70 29.71 -2.76
CA SER A 516 -24.36 29.15 -2.91
C SER A 516 -23.54 29.29 -1.63
N LYS A 517 -23.58 30.45 -0.97
CA LYS A 517 -22.93 30.68 0.33
C LYS A 517 -23.55 29.82 1.44
N ALA A 518 -24.88 29.71 1.46
CA ALA A 518 -25.58 28.86 2.41
C ALA A 518 -25.21 27.37 2.24
N LEU A 519 -25.17 26.89 0.99
CA LEU A 519 -24.72 25.53 0.66
C LEU A 519 -23.26 25.32 1.02
N GLN A 520 -22.40 26.30 0.75
CA GLN A 520 -20.99 26.25 1.12
C GLN A 520 -20.81 26.09 2.63
N HIS A 521 -21.59 26.81 3.42
CA HIS A 521 -21.57 26.70 4.88
C HIS A 521 -22.06 25.34 5.35
N PHE A 522 -23.20 24.89 4.82
CA PHE A 522 -23.80 23.59 5.16
C PHE A 522 -22.85 22.42 4.85
N ILE A 523 -22.27 22.40 3.64
CA ILE A 523 -21.34 21.34 3.21
C ILE A 523 -20.03 21.37 4.01
N LYS A 524 -19.51 22.56 4.35
CA LYS A 524 -18.34 22.68 5.22
C LYS A 524 -18.60 22.17 6.63
N LYS A 525 -19.77 22.47 7.19
CA LYS A 525 -20.22 21.96 8.48
C LYS A 525 -20.35 20.43 8.43
N ALA A 526 -21.11 19.90 7.47
CA ALA A 526 -21.26 18.45 7.28
C ALA A 526 -19.94 17.71 7.06
N HIS A 527 -18.95 18.34 6.40
CA HIS A 527 -17.60 17.80 6.27
C HIS A 527 -16.80 17.88 7.58
N ALA A 528 -16.89 18.98 8.31
CA ALA A 528 -16.23 19.13 9.62
C ALA A 528 -16.76 18.13 10.65
N ASP A 529 -18.06 17.85 10.60
CA ASP A 529 -18.75 16.88 11.45
C ASP A 529 -18.52 15.42 10.99
N GLY A 530 -17.76 15.21 9.90
CA GLY A 530 -17.37 13.87 9.42
C GLY A 530 -18.45 13.09 8.67
N VAL A 531 -19.61 13.70 8.41
CA VAL A 531 -20.79 13.05 7.80
C VAL A 531 -20.73 13.04 6.26
N LEU A 532 -19.84 13.82 5.64
CA LEU A 532 -19.77 13.97 4.19
C LEU A 532 -18.57 13.21 3.57
N ALA A 533 -18.86 12.13 2.82
CA ALA A 533 -17.81 11.45 2.05
C ALA A 533 -17.63 11.94 0.61
N GLY A 534 -18.61 12.62 0.03
CA GLY A 534 -18.56 13.18 -1.33
C GLY A 534 -19.83 13.94 -1.67
N ALA A 535 -19.78 14.78 -2.70
CA ALA A 535 -20.93 15.56 -3.16
C ALA A 535 -21.12 15.43 -4.68
N ILE A 536 -22.35 15.10 -5.11
CA ILE A 536 -22.73 15.06 -6.52
C ILE A 536 -23.94 15.97 -6.75
N GLY A 537 -23.97 16.65 -7.90
CA GLY A 537 -25.13 17.43 -8.32
C GLY A 537 -25.26 17.57 -9.83
N LEU A 538 -26.32 18.26 -10.27
CA LEU A 538 -26.60 18.51 -11.67
C LEU A 538 -27.17 19.91 -11.90
N GLY A 539 -26.91 20.52 -13.05
CA GLY A 539 -27.47 21.84 -13.37
C GLY A 539 -27.06 22.42 -14.71
N GLY A 540 -27.83 23.42 -15.16
CA GLY A 540 -27.44 24.30 -16.26
C GLY A 540 -26.34 25.28 -15.85
N SER A 541 -26.14 26.38 -16.58
CA SER A 541 -25.11 27.39 -16.23
C SER A 541 -25.26 27.96 -14.81
N GLY A 542 -26.48 28.37 -14.43
CA GLY A 542 -26.77 28.91 -13.09
C GLY A 542 -26.60 27.88 -11.97
N GLY A 543 -27.11 26.66 -12.16
CA GLY A 543 -26.94 25.57 -11.19
C GLY A 543 -25.48 25.13 -11.06
N THR A 544 -24.74 25.09 -12.16
CA THR A 544 -23.30 24.80 -12.17
C THR A 544 -22.54 25.88 -11.39
N SER A 545 -22.86 27.16 -11.58
CA SER A 545 -22.24 28.27 -10.83
C SER A 545 -22.49 28.14 -9.32
N LEU A 546 -23.75 27.87 -8.92
CA LEU A 546 -24.16 27.69 -7.53
C LEU A 546 -23.37 26.56 -6.85
N LEU A 547 -23.40 25.36 -7.47
CA LEU A 547 -22.79 24.16 -6.94
C LEU A 547 -21.26 24.23 -6.94
N SER A 548 -20.66 24.78 -8.00
CA SER A 548 -19.19 24.79 -8.16
C SER A 548 -18.50 25.58 -7.05
N SER A 549 -19.07 26.71 -6.65
CA SER A 549 -18.52 27.54 -5.56
C SER A 549 -18.54 26.83 -4.21
N ALA A 550 -19.63 26.10 -3.91
CA ALA A 550 -19.74 25.30 -2.70
C ALA A 550 -18.81 24.07 -2.74
N PHE A 551 -18.82 23.31 -3.84
CA PHE A 551 -18.10 22.04 -3.94
C PHE A 551 -16.59 22.25 -3.93
N ARG A 552 -16.05 23.26 -4.63
CA ARG A 552 -14.60 23.55 -4.62
C ARG A 552 -14.08 24.05 -3.28
N SER A 553 -14.97 24.37 -2.35
CA SER A 553 -14.59 24.75 -0.98
C SER A 553 -14.30 23.56 -0.08
N LEU A 554 -14.66 22.35 -0.53
CA LEU A 554 -14.24 21.10 0.09
C LEU A 554 -12.76 20.82 -0.21
N PRO A 555 -12.04 20.15 0.71
CA PRO A 555 -10.64 19.80 0.51
C PRO A 555 -10.39 18.96 -0.75
N VAL A 556 -9.18 19.08 -1.32
CA VAL A 556 -8.76 18.23 -2.44
C VAL A 556 -8.76 16.77 -2.03
N GLY A 557 -9.30 15.92 -2.90
CA GLY A 557 -9.48 14.49 -2.67
C GLY A 557 -10.86 14.10 -2.14
N VAL A 558 -11.74 15.04 -1.79
CA VAL A 558 -13.18 14.73 -1.58
C VAL A 558 -13.86 14.61 -2.95
N PRO A 559 -14.50 13.47 -3.28
CA PRO A 559 -15.21 13.30 -4.55
C PRO A 559 -16.26 14.39 -4.72
N LYS A 560 -16.11 15.17 -5.79
CA LYS A 560 -17.01 16.28 -6.13
C LYS A 560 -17.25 16.34 -7.63
N LEU A 561 -18.50 16.10 -8.03
CA LEU A 561 -18.90 15.92 -9.42
C LEU A 561 -20.17 16.69 -9.74
N ILE A 562 -20.20 17.40 -10.86
CA ILE A 562 -21.40 18.10 -11.36
C ILE A 562 -21.68 17.65 -12.79
N VAL A 563 -22.91 17.15 -13.04
CA VAL A 563 -23.40 16.97 -14.42
C VAL A 563 -23.87 18.33 -14.95
N SER A 564 -23.13 18.89 -15.90
CA SER A 564 -23.26 20.28 -16.34
C SER A 564 -23.47 20.41 -17.85
N THR A 565 -24.39 21.28 -18.25
CA THR A 565 -24.60 21.64 -19.66
C THR A 565 -23.48 22.53 -20.22
N VAL A 566 -22.66 23.11 -19.34
CA VAL A 566 -21.56 24.03 -19.69
C VAL A 566 -20.17 23.44 -19.41
N ALA A 567 -20.08 22.12 -19.23
CA ALA A 567 -18.79 21.43 -19.07
C ALA A 567 -17.87 21.57 -20.30
N SER A 568 -18.46 21.73 -21.50
CA SER A 568 -17.72 21.96 -22.75
C SER A 568 -17.67 23.46 -23.08
N GLY A 569 -16.77 24.19 -22.43
CA GLY A 569 -16.60 25.63 -22.58
C GLY A 569 -15.45 26.16 -21.73
N GLN A 570 -15.50 27.43 -21.32
CA GLN A 570 -14.57 27.99 -20.33
C GLN A 570 -14.96 27.51 -18.93
N THR A 571 -14.12 26.71 -18.28
CA THR A 571 -14.43 26.03 -17.01
C THR A 571 -13.64 26.54 -15.81
N GLU A 572 -12.63 27.39 -16.02
CA GLU A 572 -11.80 27.94 -14.94
C GLU A 572 -12.62 28.62 -13.82
N PRO A 573 -13.66 29.44 -14.10
CA PRO A 573 -14.47 30.06 -13.04
C PRO A 573 -15.25 29.06 -12.17
N TYR A 574 -15.48 27.84 -12.68
CA TYR A 574 -16.17 26.77 -11.97
C TYR A 574 -15.19 25.93 -11.15
N VAL A 575 -14.18 25.36 -11.83
CA VAL A 575 -13.24 24.37 -11.25
C VAL A 575 -12.15 25.03 -10.40
N GLY A 576 -11.67 26.21 -10.81
CA GLY A 576 -10.54 26.89 -10.18
C GLY A 576 -9.30 26.00 -10.12
N THR A 577 -8.68 25.92 -8.94
CA THR A 577 -7.52 25.06 -8.65
C THR A 577 -7.90 23.76 -7.95
N SER A 578 -9.19 23.40 -7.93
CA SER A 578 -9.68 22.20 -7.24
C SER A 578 -9.77 20.99 -8.17
N ASP A 579 -9.90 19.79 -7.60
CA ASP A 579 -10.23 18.53 -8.29
C ASP A 579 -11.74 18.38 -8.58
N LEU A 580 -12.44 19.47 -8.95
CA LEU A 580 -13.88 19.42 -9.28
C LEU A 580 -14.09 18.85 -10.68
N VAL A 581 -14.93 17.83 -10.80
CA VAL A 581 -15.22 17.17 -12.08
C VAL A 581 -16.53 17.69 -12.68
N LEU A 582 -16.48 18.19 -13.91
CA LEU A 582 -17.66 18.55 -14.69
C LEU A 582 -17.94 17.45 -15.73
N PHE A 583 -19.03 16.71 -15.56
CA PHE A 583 -19.51 15.73 -16.55
C PHE A 583 -20.41 16.43 -17.57
N PRO A 584 -20.08 16.42 -18.87
CA PRO A 584 -20.94 17.01 -19.90
C PRO A 584 -22.30 16.31 -19.95
N SER A 585 -23.40 17.07 -19.84
CA SER A 585 -24.75 16.53 -19.92
C SER A 585 -25.17 16.06 -21.32
N ILE A 586 -24.40 16.46 -22.35
CA ILE A 586 -24.61 16.25 -23.81
C ILE A 586 -25.83 16.99 -24.35
N VAL A 587 -26.99 16.80 -23.74
CA VAL A 587 -28.23 17.53 -24.02
C VAL A 587 -28.59 18.41 -22.82
N ASP A 588 -29.50 19.36 -23.01
CA ASP A 588 -30.00 20.13 -21.87
C ASP A 588 -30.67 19.21 -20.83
N ILE A 589 -30.57 19.59 -19.56
CA ILE A 589 -31.12 18.79 -18.46
C ILE A 589 -32.59 19.16 -18.28
N CYS A 590 -33.43 18.45 -19.05
CA CYS A 590 -34.88 18.61 -19.09
C CYS A 590 -35.55 17.23 -19.28
N GLY A 591 -35.96 16.63 -18.17
CA GLY A 591 -36.58 15.32 -18.08
C GLY A 591 -35.64 14.14 -18.30
N ILE A 592 -36.14 12.94 -17.95
CA ILE A 592 -35.46 11.67 -18.23
C ILE A 592 -35.82 11.18 -19.63
N ASN A 593 -34.82 11.15 -20.50
CA ASN A 593 -34.90 10.66 -21.88
C ASN A 593 -33.78 9.62 -22.14
N SER A 594 -33.72 9.08 -23.36
CA SER A 594 -32.75 8.04 -23.72
C SER A 594 -31.29 8.48 -23.56
N VAL A 595 -30.99 9.76 -23.77
CA VAL A 595 -29.64 10.33 -23.64
C VAL A 595 -29.34 10.65 -22.18
N SER A 596 -30.23 11.37 -21.49
CA SER A 596 -30.00 11.77 -20.09
C SER A 596 -29.93 10.56 -19.16
N ARG A 597 -30.68 9.48 -19.42
CA ARG A 597 -30.58 8.22 -18.65
C ARG A 597 -29.17 7.64 -18.68
N VAL A 598 -28.52 7.60 -19.85
CA VAL A 598 -27.16 7.06 -20.00
C VAL A 598 -26.14 7.97 -19.32
N VAL A 599 -26.23 9.28 -19.57
CA VAL A 599 -25.27 10.26 -19.04
C VAL A 599 -25.34 10.32 -17.51
N LEU A 600 -26.54 10.38 -16.93
CA LEU A 600 -26.72 10.40 -15.47
C LEU A 600 -26.30 9.08 -14.82
N SER A 601 -26.55 7.92 -15.46
CA SER A 601 -26.10 6.62 -14.93
C SER A 601 -24.58 6.51 -14.91
N ASN A 602 -23.89 6.98 -15.97
CA ASN A 602 -22.43 6.99 -16.03
C ASN A 602 -21.82 7.93 -14.99
N ALA A 603 -22.39 9.13 -14.83
CA ALA A 603 -21.96 10.08 -13.82
C ALA A 603 -22.15 9.53 -12.40
N ALA A 604 -23.29 8.86 -12.14
CA ALA A 604 -23.56 8.18 -10.89
C ALA A 604 -22.52 7.08 -10.60
N ALA A 605 -22.28 6.18 -11.55
CA ALA A 605 -21.31 5.11 -11.39
C ALA A 605 -19.88 5.64 -11.17
N ALA A 606 -19.47 6.67 -11.91
CA ALA A 606 -18.17 7.31 -11.75
C ALA A 606 -18.02 7.90 -10.34
N PHE A 607 -19.03 8.64 -9.87
CA PHE A 607 -19.04 9.20 -8.52
C PHE A 607 -19.01 8.11 -7.45
N SER A 608 -19.84 7.06 -7.58
CA SER A 608 -19.86 5.92 -6.66
C SER A 608 -18.52 5.20 -6.59
N GLY A 609 -17.85 5.00 -7.73
CA GLY A 609 -16.51 4.43 -7.78
C GLY A 609 -15.45 5.33 -7.12
N MET A 610 -15.54 6.65 -7.29
CA MET A 610 -14.67 7.61 -6.60
C MET A 610 -14.90 7.59 -5.08
N VAL A 611 -16.15 7.50 -4.64
CA VAL A 611 -16.52 7.46 -3.21
C VAL A 611 -16.06 6.15 -2.57
N ILE A 612 -16.45 5.00 -3.14
CA ILE A 612 -16.04 3.69 -2.61
C ILE A 612 -14.52 3.52 -2.69
N GLY A 613 -13.91 3.82 -3.83
CA GLY A 613 -12.47 3.74 -3.99
C GLY A 613 -11.73 4.65 -3.01
N LYS A 614 -12.28 5.81 -2.66
CA LYS A 614 -11.73 6.66 -1.59
C LYS A 614 -11.93 6.02 -0.22
N LEU A 615 -13.14 5.58 0.12
CA LEU A 615 -13.46 5.01 1.44
C LEU A 615 -12.65 3.73 1.71
N GLU A 616 -12.46 2.88 0.69
CA GLU A 616 -11.70 1.64 0.77
C GLU A 616 -10.18 1.88 0.75
N LYS A 617 -9.65 2.84 -0.02
CA LYS A 617 -8.20 3.11 -0.11
C LYS A 617 -7.65 4.13 0.88
N PHE A 618 -8.43 5.08 1.40
CA PHE A 618 -7.93 6.05 2.39
C PHE A 618 -7.55 5.39 3.73
N GLN A 619 -7.99 4.15 3.98
CA GLN A 619 -7.55 3.36 5.14
C GLN A 619 -6.17 2.71 4.93
N GLU A 620 -5.71 2.55 3.69
CA GLU A 620 -4.39 1.95 3.37
C GLU A 620 -3.27 2.98 3.22
N SER A 621 -3.56 4.25 2.89
CA SER A 621 -2.54 5.24 2.53
C SER A 621 -2.03 6.15 3.67
N CYS A 622 -2.30 5.82 4.94
CA CYS A 622 -1.86 6.63 6.09
C CYS A 622 -0.81 5.91 6.95
N ASN A 623 0.26 5.36 6.38
CA ASN A 623 1.43 4.92 7.18
C ASN A 623 2.77 4.86 6.43
N GLU A 624 2.87 5.36 5.20
CA GLU A 624 4.16 5.82 4.71
C GLU A 624 4.35 7.25 5.22
N GLY A 625 5.19 7.42 6.26
CA GLY A 625 5.58 8.72 6.80
C GLY A 625 5.70 9.75 5.69
N LYS A 626 4.77 10.72 5.69
CA LYS A 626 4.67 11.76 4.68
C LYS A 626 6.06 12.37 4.52
N LYS A 627 6.70 12.11 3.37
CA LYS A 627 7.90 12.85 3.00
C LYS A 627 7.53 14.31 3.10
N CYS A 628 8.39 15.11 3.73
CA CYS A 628 8.18 16.54 3.74
C CYS A 628 8.15 16.99 2.29
N THR A 629 6.98 17.43 1.84
CA THR A 629 6.74 17.84 0.47
C THR A 629 7.11 19.29 0.33
N VAL A 630 8.03 19.56 -0.60
CA VAL A 630 8.53 20.88 -0.89
C VAL A 630 7.89 21.39 -2.18
N GLY A 631 7.20 22.52 -2.10
CA GLY A 631 6.72 23.24 -3.27
C GLY A 631 7.87 24.00 -3.92
N ILE A 632 8.04 23.87 -5.23
CA ILE A 632 9.08 24.54 -6.00
C ILE A 632 8.46 25.30 -7.16
N THR A 633 8.66 26.61 -7.24
CA THR A 633 8.22 27.40 -8.39
C THR A 633 9.23 27.38 -9.52
N MET A 634 8.75 27.23 -10.75
CA MET A 634 9.56 27.02 -11.95
C MET A 634 9.06 27.83 -13.13
N PHE A 635 9.97 28.21 -14.01
CA PHE A 635 9.68 28.69 -15.36
C PHE A 635 10.65 28.05 -16.35
N GLY A 636 10.32 28.05 -17.65
CA GLY A 636 11.20 27.45 -18.67
C GLY A 636 12.66 27.98 -18.62
N VAL A 637 12.82 29.25 -18.27
CA VAL A 637 14.11 29.95 -18.13
C VAL A 637 14.87 29.68 -16.82
N THR A 638 14.24 29.05 -15.84
CA THR A 638 14.83 28.63 -14.54
C THR A 638 14.86 27.10 -14.36
N THR A 639 14.41 26.34 -15.37
CA THR A 639 14.37 24.88 -15.37
C THR A 639 15.71 24.22 -15.02
N PRO A 640 16.88 24.68 -15.51
CA PRO A 640 18.16 24.09 -15.11
C PRO A 640 18.42 24.13 -13.60
N CYS A 641 18.14 25.28 -12.96
CA CYS A 641 18.23 25.42 -11.50
C CYS A 641 17.26 24.45 -10.79
N VAL A 642 15.98 24.47 -11.20
CA VAL A 642 14.92 23.67 -10.58
C VAL A 642 15.20 22.16 -10.71
N ASN A 643 15.74 21.69 -11.83
CA ASN A 643 16.07 20.28 -12.01
C ASN A 643 17.17 19.83 -11.05
N VAL A 644 18.23 20.62 -10.87
CA VAL A 644 19.31 20.31 -9.91
C VAL A 644 18.79 20.36 -8.48
N VAL A 645 17.96 21.35 -8.14
CA VAL A 645 17.30 21.44 -6.82
C VAL A 645 16.41 20.22 -6.56
N ASN A 646 15.57 19.84 -7.54
CA ASN A 646 14.67 18.70 -7.47
C ASN A 646 15.44 17.37 -7.27
N GLU A 647 16.47 17.14 -8.08
CA GLU A 647 17.34 15.96 -7.92
C GLU A 647 18.02 15.92 -6.56
N ARG A 648 18.47 17.08 -6.06
CA ARG A 648 19.12 17.17 -4.76
C ARG A 648 18.13 16.93 -3.62
N LEU A 649 16.97 17.59 -3.59
CA LEU A 649 15.93 17.38 -2.58
C LEU A 649 15.44 15.93 -2.54
N LYS A 650 15.29 15.29 -3.70
CA LYS A 650 14.97 13.86 -3.79
C LYS A 650 16.06 12.97 -3.19
N LYS A 651 17.33 13.32 -3.39
CA LYS A 651 18.47 12.64 -2.72
C LYS A 651 18.46 12.87 -1.20
N GLU A 652 18.04 14.04 -0.74
CA GLU A 652 17.88 14.38 0.68
C GLU A 652 16.58 13.81 1.30
N GLY A 653 15.76 13.09 0.53
CA GLY A 653 14.56 12.39 1.01
C GLY A 653 13.27 13.21 1.03
N TYR A 654 13.25 14.41 0.47
CA TYR A 654 12.04 15.22 0.29
C TYR A 654 11.24 14.78 -0.93
N GLU A 655 9.92 14.94 -0.86
CA GLU A 655 9.06 14.92 -2.03
C GLU A 655 8.96 16.33 -2.60
N THR A 656 8.83 16.47 -3.92
CA THR A 656 8.85 17.79 -4.57
C THR A 656 7.66 17.96 -5.49
N LEU A 657 6.92 19.04 -5.34
CA LEU A 657 5.87 19.46 -6.27
C LEU A 657 6.32 20.71 -7.01
N ILE A 658 6.43 20.61 -8.33
CA ILE A 658 6.92 21.71 -9.18
C ILE A 658 5.71 22.45 -9.77
N PHE A 659 5.66 23.76 -9.54
CA PHE A 659 4.60 24.63 -10.00
C PHE A 659 5.13 25.58 -11.07
N HIS A 660 4.50 25.56 -12.24
CA HIS A 660 4.80 26.54 -13.27
C HIS A 660 4.27 27.90 -12.83
N ALA A 661 5.14 28.91 -12.74
CA ALA A 661 4.82 30.23 -12.18
C ALA A 661 4.00 31.11 -13.15
N THR A 662 2.75 30.70 -13.42
CA THR A 662 1.84 31.35 -14.37
C THR A 662 0.68 32.10 -13.70
N GLY A 663 0.82 32.43 -12.41
CA GLY A 663 -0.23 33.02 -11.57
C GLY A 663 -1.09 31.96 -10.90
N VAL A 664 -1.67 31.05 -11.69
CA VAL A 664 -2.43 29.90 -11.18
C VAL A 664 -1.53 28.89 -10.45
N GLY A 665 -0.29 28.72 -10.90
CA GLY A 665 0.66 27.81 -10.27
C GLY A 665 1.00 28.19 -8.83
N GLY A 666 1.35 29.45 -8.58
CA GLY A 666 1.56 29.96 -7.22
C GLY A 666 0.34 29.82 -6.32
N LYS A 667 -0.86 30.13 -6.84
CA LYS A 667 -2.12 29.95 -6.09
C LYS A 667 -2.41 28.49 -5.75
N THR A 668 -2.14 27.58 -6.68
CA THR A 668 -2.31 26.13 -6.47
C THR A 668 -1.34 25.64 -5.38
N MET A 669 -0.08 26.07 -5.44
CA MET A 669 0.91 25.77 -4.40
C MET A 669 0.44 26.25 -3.03
N GLU A 670 -0.05 27.49 -2.92
CA GLU A 670 -0.53 28.03 -1.65
C GLU A 670 -1.82 27.36 -1.15
N SER A 671 -2.72 26.91 -2.04
CA SER A 671 -3.87 26.08 -1.62
C SER A 671 -3.40 24.78 -0.96
N LEU A 672 -2.42 24.10 -1.57
CA LEU A 672 -1.85 22.88 -1.03
C LEU A 672 -1.06 23.12 0.27
N VAL A 673 -0.45 24.28 0.46
CA VAL A 673 0.12 24.71 1.76
C VAL A 673 -1.00 24.91 2.79
N ARG A 674 -2.10 25.59 2.43
CA ARG A 674 -3.24 25.82 3.32
C ARG A 674 -3.85 24.52 3.84
N GLU A 675 -3.96 23.54 2.93
CA GLU A 675 -4.48 22.20 3.17
C GLU A 675 -3.47 21.26 3.85
N GLY A 676 -2.22 21.68 3.99
CA GLY A 676 -1.17 20.93 4.70
C GLY A 676 -0.51 19.82 3.88
N TYR A 677 -0.69 19.81 2.55
CA TYR A 677 -0.01 18.89 1.62
C TYR A 677 1.45 19.29 1.36
N ILE A 678 1.80 20.58 1.51
CA ILE A 678 3.17 21.10 1.35
C ILE A 678 3.68 21.62 2.71
N GLN A 679 4.86 21.17 3.13
CA GLN A 679 5.44 21.48 4.45
C GLN A 679 6.71 22.35 4.37
N GLY A 680 7.18 22.66 3.17
CA GLY A 680 8.25 23.64 2.92
C GLY A 680 8.17 24.20 1.52
N VAL A 681 8.73 25.38 1.29
CA VAL A 681 8.69 26.03 -0.03
C VAL A 681 10.07 26.51 -0.44
N LEU A 682 10.46 26.15 -1.65
CA LEU A 682 11.58 26.72 -2.40
C LEU A 682 11.00 27.56 -3.54
N ASP A 683 10.66 28.81 -3.23
CA ASP A 683 10.09 29.75 -4.20
C ASP A 683 11.22 30.35 -5.05
N ILE A 684 11.75 29.54 -5.97
CA ILE A 684 12.88 29.89 -6.83
C ILE A 684 12.46 30.91 -7.87
N THR A 685 11.25 30.79 -8.41
CA THR A 685 10.74 31.59 -9.52
C THR A 685 9.55 32.43 -9.09
N THR A 686 9.81 33.67 -8.67
CA THR A 686 8.80 34.60 -8.13
C THR A 686 8.24 35.58 -9.19
N THR A 687 8.35 35.23 -10.48
CA THR A 687 7.97 36.07 -11.63
C THR A 687 6.51 36.55 -11.63
N GLU A 688 5.60 35.84 -10.95
CA GLU A 688 4.19 36.22 -10.85
C GLU A 688 4.00 37.60 -10.16
N VAL A 689 4.98 38.02 -9.35
CA VAL A 689 5.02 39.36 -8.73
C VAL A 689 5.26 40.45 -9.78
N ALA A 690 6.10 40.18 -10.77
CA ALA A 690 6.35 41.13 -11.85
C ALA A 690 5.06 41.38 -12.66
N ASP A 691 4.34 40.31 -12.98
CA ASP A 691 3.05 40.38 -13.63
C ASP A 691 2.00 41.10 -12.77
N TYR A 692 1.94 40.87 -11.47
CA TYR A 692 0.99 41.57 -10.60
C TYR A 692 1.25 43.08 -10.53
N VAL A 693 2.51 43.48 -10.37
CA VAL A 693 2.88 44.89 -10.20
C VAL A 693 2.79 45.67 -11.51
N VAL A 694 3.08 45.04 -12.65
CA VAL A 694 3.11 45.70 -13.97
C VAL A 694 1.81 45.50 -14.76
N GLY A 695 1.05 44.44 -14.49
CA GLY A 695 -0.20 44.10 -15.17
C GLY A 695 -0.06 43.07 -16.29
N GLY A 696 0.72 42.02 -16.06
CA GLY A 696 0.88 40.87 -16.96
C GLY A 696 -0.25 39.84 -16.83
N VAL A 697 -0.29 38.88 -17.76
CA VAL A 697 -1.38 37.88 -17.87
C VAL A 697 -1.22 36.68 -16.93
N MET A 698 -0.04 36.50 -16.33
CA MET A 698 0.31 35.42 -15.40
C MET A 698 0.50 35.94 -13.97
N ALA A 699 -0.27 36.95 -13.59
CA ALA A 699 -0.16 37.62 -12.30
C ALA A 699 -0.59 36.74 -11.12
N CYS A 700 0.12 36.88 -10.00
CA CYS A 700 -0.43 36.49 -8.69
C CYS A 700 -1.50 37.51 -8.25
N ASP A 701 -2.14 37.27 -7.11
CA ASP A 701 -2.94 38.29 -6.44
C ASP A 701 -2.18 38.91 -5.25
N SER A 702 -2.83 39.86 -4.57
CA SER A 702 -2.25 40.57 -3.43
C SER A 702 -1.96 39.67 -2.23
N SER A 703 -2.48 38.43 -2.19
CA SER A 703 -2.30 37.50 -1.09
C SER A 703 -1.06 36.61 -1.21
N ARG A 704 -0.29 36.75 -2.30
CA ARG A 704 0.93 35.95 -2.52
C ARG A 704 1.86 36.03 -1.30
N PHE A 705 2.35 34.86 -0.89
CA PHE A 705 3.16 34.55 0.30
C PHE A 705 2.41 34.50 1.64
N ASP A 706 1.20 35.05 1.76
CA ASP A 706 0.51 35.17 3.05
C ASP A 706 0.27 33.81 3.70
N VAL A 707 -0.21 32.83 2.93
CA VAL A 707 -0.50 31.48 3.44
C VAL A 707 0.75 30.78 3.97
N ILE A 708 1.88 30.95 3.28
CA ILE A 708 3.16 30.33 3.64
C ILE A 708 3.63 30.91 4.99
N ILE A 709 3.46 32.22 5.16
CA ILE A 709 3.77 32.95 6.39
C ILE A 709 2.83 32.54 7.53
N GLU A 710 1.51 32.50 7.28
CA GLU A 710 0.48 32.11 8.26
C GLU A 710 0.69 30.69 8.78
N LYS A 711 1.03 29.75 7.90
CA LYS A 711 1.30 28.35 8.26
C LYS A 711 2.68 28.14 8.90
N LYS A 712 3.54 29.16 8.90
CA LYS A 712 4.88 29.16 9.48
C LYS A 712 5.79 28.04 8.99
N ILE A 713 5.67 27.68 7.71
CA ILE A 713 6.53 26.65 7.10
C ILE A 713 7.87 27.25 6.66
N PRO A 714 8.97 26.46 6.58
CA PRO A 714 10.25 26.93 6.08
C PRO A 714 10.15 27.43 4.64
N LEU A 715 10.65 28.64 4.40
CA LEU A 715 10.63 29.29 3.10
C LEU A 715 12.05 29.69 2.69
N VAL A 716 12.51 29.16 1.57
CA VAL A 716 13.65 29.73 0.84
C VAL A 716 13.14 30.38 -0.42
N LEU A 717 13.38 31.68 -0.53
CA LEU A 717 12.91 32.49 -1.66
C LEU A 717 14.10 32.94 -2.50
N SER A 718 13.92 32.93 -3.83
CA SER A 718 14.83 33.55 -4.78
C SER A 718 14.06 34.45 -5.75
N VAL A 719 14.77 35.00 -6.72
CA VAL A 719 14.29 36.05 -7.65
C VAL A 719 14.23 35.57 -9.09
N GLY A 720 14.04 34.27 -9.30
CA GLY A 720 14.05 33.67 -10.63
C GLY A 720 12.97 34.23 -11.54
N ALA A 721 13.38 34.51 -12.77
CA ALA A 721 12.54 35.13 -13.81
C ALA A 721 11.92 36.50 -13.46
N LEU A 722 12.35 37.18 -12.38
CA LEU A 722 11.89 38.56 -12.10
C LEU A 722 12.31 39.58 -13.15
N ASP A 723 13.09 39.16 -14.15
CA ASP A 723 13.48 39.96 -15.29
C ASP A 723 12.37 40.15 -16.32
N MET A 724 11.24 39.42 -16.24
CA MET A 724 10.22 39.42 -17.27
C MET A 724 8.79 39.60 -16.75
N VAL A 725 7.94 40.20 -17.59
CA VAL A 725 6.48 40.28 -17.45
C VAL A 725 5.84 39.56 -18.63
N ASN A 726 4.84 38.72 -18.37
CA ASN A 726 4.23 37.87 -19.38
C ASN A 726 3.00 38.54 -20.01
N PHE A 727 2.93 38.47 -21.33
CA PHE A 727 1.76 38.83 -22.12
C PHE A 727 1.42 37.72 -23.11
N GLY A 728 0.24 37.85 -23.73
CA GLY A 728 -0.17 36.99 -24.82
C GLY A 728 0.61 37.24 -26.12
N ALA A 729 -0.05 37.00 -27.25
CA ALA A 729 0.50 37.35 -28.55
C ALA A 729 0.87 38.85 -28.61
N LYS A 730 1.86 39.20 -29.44
CA LYS A 730 2.48 40.55 -29.46
C LYS A 730 1.45 41.69 -29.64
N ASP A 731 0.39 41.42 -30.38
CA ASP A 731 -0.75 42.31 -30.65
C ASP A 731 -1.67 42.53 -29.43
N THR A 732 -1.65 41.61 -28.45
CA THR A 732 -2.41 41.73 -27.20
C THR A 732 -1.70 42.58 -26.13
N ILE A 733 -0.44 42.96 -26.35
CA ILE A 733 0.35 43.78 -25.41
C ILE A 733 -0.26 45.19 -25.34
N PRO A 734 -0.58 45.71 -24.14
CA PRO A 734 -1.09 47.06 -23.96
C PRO A 734 -0.22 48.12 -24.65
N SER A 735 -0.85 49.10 -25.30
CA SER A 735 -0.19 50.08 -26.17
C SER A 735 0.97 50.84 -25.50
N HIS A 736 0.85 51.12 -24.20
CA HIS A 736 1.89 51.80 -23.41
C HIS A 736 3.14 50.94 -23.12
N PHE A 737 3.08 49.62 -23.33
CA PHE A 737 4.20 48.70 -23.17
C PHE A 737 4.85 48.27 -24.50
N GLN A 738 4.29 48.62 -25.66
CA GLN A 738 4.79 48.16 -26.95
C GLN A 738 6.22 48.62 -27.30
N GLN A 739 6.67 49.74 -26.73
CA GLN A 739 8.03 50.27 -26.94
C GLN A 739 9.07 49.68 -25.99
N ARG A 740 8.65 48.78 -25.09
CA ARG A 740 9.54 48.09 -24.16
C ARG A 740 10.32 46.99 -24.87
N LYS A 741 11.34 46.46 -24.21
CA LYS A 741 12.15 45.37 -24.74
C LYS A 741 11.36 44.06 -24.67
N ILE A 742 10.77 43.67 -25.80
CA ILE A 742 9.94 42.46 -25.93
C ILE A 742 10.74 41.31 -26.55
N HIS A 743 10.63 40.13 -25.95
CA HIS A 743 11.08 38.86 -26.50
C HIS A 743 9.87 38.01 -26.87
N ILE A 744 9.74 37.65 -28.14
CA ILE A 744 8.65 36.78 -28.62
C ILE A 744 9.05 35.34 -28.34
N HIS A 745 8.44 34.73 -27.32
CA HIS A 745 8.74 33.36 -26.96
C HIS A 745 8.07 32.38 -27.93
N ASN A 746 6.80 32.63 -28.26
CA ASN A 746 6.08 31.94 -29.32
C ASN A 746 4.93 32.81 -29.87
N THR A 747 4.11 32.27 -30.76
CA THR A 747 2.99 33.00 -31.37
C THR A 747 1.91 33.45 -30.40
N GLN A 748 1.83 32.85 -29.21
CA GLN A 748 0.81 33.10 -28.18
C GLN A 748 1.36 33.79 -26.93
N VAL A 749 2.68 33.87 -26.76
CA VAL A 749 3.31 34.38 -25.53
C VAL A 749 4.49 35.29 -25.88
N SER A 750 4.45 36.49 -25.32
CA SER A 750 5.51 37.50 -25.41
C SER A 750 5.98 37.90 -24.01
N LEU A 751 7.29 38.03 -23.83
CA LEU A 751 7.91 38.40 -22.57
C LEU A 751 8.43 39.83 -22.66
N MET A 752 8.17 40.66 -21.66
CA MET A 752 8.65 42.04 -21.59
C MET A 752 9.73 42.17 -20.51
N ARG A 753 10.90 42.73 -20.84
CA ARG A 753 11.97 42.97 -19.86
C ARG A 753 11.55 44.03 -18.84
N THR A 754 11.70 43.72 -17.56
CA THR A 754 11.46 44.63 -16.43
C THR A 754 12.55 45.70 -16.29
N THR A 755 12.21 46.91 -15.84
CA THR A 755 13.18 48.00 -15.61
C THR A 755 13.75 48.02 -14.19
N VAL A 756 14.76 48.86 -13.98
CA VAL A 756 15.33 49.20 -12.66
C VAL A 756 14.24 49.61 -11.65
N ASP A 757 13.33 50.52 -12.03
CA ASP A 757 12.30 51.03 -11.11
C ASP A 757 11.20 50.01 -10.82
N GLU A 758 10.87 49.14 -11.78
CA GLU A 758 9.96 48.01 -11.55
C GLU A 758 10.58 47.00 -10.57
N ASN A 759 11.87 46.71 -10.71
CA ASN A 759 12.60 45.84 -9.79
C ASN A 759 12.63 46.37 -8.34
N LYS A 760 12.70 47.70 -8.14
CA LYS A 760 12.52 48.31 -6.81
C LYS A 760 11.14 48.03 -6.23
N LYS A 761 10.08 48.07 -7.05
CA LYS A 761 8.71 47.76 -6.62
C LYS A 761 8.53 46.28 -6.28
N PHE A 762 9.16 45.38 -7.03
CA PHE A 762 9.12 43.95 -6.72
C PHE A 762 9.81 43.67 -5.38
N ALA A 763 10.98 44.27 -5.15
CA ALA A 763 11.68 44.20 -3.88
C ALA A 763 10.81 44.71 -2.72
N ALA A 764 10.10 45.84 -2.91
CA ALA A 764 9.19 46.39 -1.91
C ALA A 764 8.01 45.47 -1.61
N PHE A 765 7.37 44.88 -2.63
CA PHE A 765 6.27 43.93 -2.45
C PHE A 765 6.71 42.69 -1.65
N ILE A 766 7.83 42.08 -2.05
CA ILE A 766 8.38 40.90 -1.37
C ILE A 766 8.79 41.25 0.06
N ALA A 767 9.50 42.37 0.27
CA ALA A 767 9.94 42.78 1.59
C ALA A 767 8.77 43.10 2.55
N ASP A 768 7.70 43.75 2.09
CA ASP A 768 6.52 44.03 2.90
C ASP A 768 5.87 42.75 3.44
N LYS A 769 5.79 41.70 2.60
CA LYS A 769 5.28 40.39 3.00
C LYS A 769 6.23 39.71 3.99
N LEU A 770 7.49 39.55 3.63
CA LEU A 770 8.46 38.81 4.45
C LEU A 770 8.74 39.47 5.80
N ASN A 771 8.67 40.80 5.90
CA ASN A 771 8.86 41.54 7.15
C ASN A 771 7.76 41.28 8.18
N LYS A 772 6.56 40.86 7.75
CA LYS A 772 5.43 40.48 8.63
C LYS A 772 5.55 39.05 9.15
N SER A 773 6.51 38.28 8.65
CA SER A 773 6.67 36.87 9.03
C SER A 773 7.34 36.68 10.39
N SER A 774 6.88 35.65 11.10
CA SER A 774 7.51 35.06 12.30
C SER A 774 8.06 33.65 12.02
N SER A 775 8.17 33.26 10.75
CA SER A 775 8.71 31.96 10.32
C SER A 775 10.16 32.08 9.84
N LYS A 776 10.86 30.93 9.82
CA LYS A 776 12.23 30.86 9.32
C LYS A 776 12.29 31.04 7.81
N ILE A 777 12.97 32.10 7.36
CA ILE A 777 13.06 32.51 5.95
C ILE A 777 14.52 32.76 5.57
N VAL A 778 14.96 32.22 4.43
CA VAL A 778 16.22 32.62 3.80
C VAL A 778 15.98 33.10 2.39
N VAL A 779 16.45 34.30 2.08
CA VAL A 779 16.42 34.84 0.72
C VAL A 779 17.79 34.64 0.07
N CYS A 780 17.83 33.87 -1.02
CA CYS A 780 19.06 33.56 -1.76
C CYS A 780 19.11 34.32 -3.09
N LEU A 781 20.16 35.12 -3.26
CA LEU A 781 20.28 36.10 -4.34
C LEU A 781 21.45 35.76 -5.30
N PRO A 782 21.20 35.49 -6.60
CA PRO A 782 22.24 35.18 -7.59
C PRO A 782 22.78 36.45 -8.26
N GLN A 783 24.08 36.74 -8.10
CA GLN A 783 24.69 37.99 -8.59
C GLN A 783 24.86 38.09 -10.10
N LYS A 784 24.95 36.96 -10.82
CA LYS A 784 25.29 36.97 -12.26
C LYS A 784 24.07 37.01 -13.19
N GLY A 785 22.86 36.80 -12.65
CA GLY A 785 21.62 36.85 -13.42
C GLY A 785 20.52 35.93 -12.88
N VAL A 786 19.28 36.23 -13.25
CA VAL A 786 18.06 35.64 -12.66
C VAL A 786 17.26 34.76 -13.62
N SER A 787 17.68 34.62 -14.88
CA SER A 787 17.01 33.75 -15.86
C SER A 787 17.96 33.34 -17.00
N ALA A 788 17.62 32.30 -17.76
CA ALA A 788 18.38 31.94 -18.96
C ALA A 788 18.42 33.04 -20.05
N LEU A 789 17.52 34.03 -20.01
CA LEU A 789 17.54 35.20 -20.89
C LEU A 789 18.37 36.35 -20.30
N ASP A 790 18.62 36.34 -18.99
CA ASP A 790 19.40 37.31 -18.24
C ASP A 790 20.79 36.76 -17.89
N ALA A 791 21.53 36.37 -18.93
CA ALA A 791 22.93 35.93 -18.82
C ALA A 791 23.76 36.63 -19.90
N SER A 792 25.08 36.67 -19.75
CA SER A 792 25.97 37.33 -20.73
C SER A 792 25.61 36.96 -22.17
N GLU A 793 25.51 37.96 -23.05
CA GLU A 793 25.10 37.85 -24.47
C GLU A 793 23.65 37.38 -24.73
N LYS A 794 22.81 37.27 -23.70
CA LYS A 794 21.39 36.91 -23.84
C LYS A 794 20.48 38.15 -23.93
N PRO A 795 19.28 38.01 -24.52
CA PRO A 795 18.43 39.16 -24.84
C PRO A 795 18.07 40.01 -23.63
N PHE A 796 17.91 39.43 -22.44
CA PHE A 796 17.46 40.14 -21.24
C PHE A 796 18.59 40.45 -20.26
N TYR A 797 19.87 40.26 -20.62
CA TYR A 797 20.97 40.61 -19.72
C TYR A 797 20.98 42.09 -19.34
N ASP A 798 20.82 42.38 -18.06
CA ASP A 798 20.85 43.73 -17.50
C ASP A 798 21.38 43.72 -16.05
N PRO A 799 22.71 43.85 -15.87
CA PRO A 799 23.32 43.81 -14.53
C PRO A 799 22.95 45.02 -13.66
N GLU A 800 22.50 46.14 -14.24
CA GLU A 800 22.09 47.33 -13.48
C GLU A 800 20.72 47.09 -12.83
N ALA A 801 19.76 46.56 -13.58
CA ALA A 801 18.44 46.21 -13.08
C ALA A 801 18.51 45.13 -12.00
N ILE A 802 19.28 44.06 -12.24
CA ILE A 802 19.46 42.98 -11.25
C ILE A 802 20.25 43.47 -10.04
N GLY A 803 21.36 44.19 -10.24
CA GLY A 803 22.11 44.77 -9.13
C GLY A 803 21.25 45.63 -8.22
N THR A 804 20.33 46.43 -8.80
CA THR A 804 19.34 47.20 -8.04
C THR A 804 18.37 46.30 -7.27
N LEU A 805 17.80 45.27 -7.90
CA LEU A 805 16.90 44.32 -7.25
C LEU A 805 17.55 43.70 -6.00
N LEU A 806 18.78 43.20 -6.15
CA LEU A 806 19.48 42.51 -5.06
C LEU A 806 19.82 43.47 -3.92
N ASN A 807 20.31 44.67 -4.23
CA ASN A 807 20.65 45.69 -3.23
C ASN A 807 19.41 46.17 -2.47
N GLU A 808 18.27 46.36 -3.15
CA GLU A 808 17.03 46.77 -2.50
C GLU A 808 16.46 45.67 -1.59
N LEU A 809 16.50 44.39 -2.00
CA LEU A 809 16.09 43.28 -1.14
C LEU A 809 16.98 43.19 0.12
N GLN A 810 18.30 43.37 -0.02
CA GLN A 810 19.21 43.42 1.13
C GLN A 810 18.94 44.60 2.06
N ARG A 811 18.53 45.76 1.52
CA ARG A 811 18.25 46.97 2.29
C ARG A 811 16.89 46.94 2.99
N LEU A 812 15.86 46.39 2.34
CA LEU A 812 14.46 46.45 2.79
C LEU A 812 14.07 45.29 3.71
N ILE A 813 14.69 44.11 3.55
CA ILE A 813 14.41 42.96 4.41
C ILE A 813 15.12 43.14 5.75
N GLN A 814 14.35 43.18 6.84
CA GLN A 814 14.90 43.35 8.19
C GLN A 814 15.50 42.02 8.66
N ILE A 815 16.81 41.92 8.86
CA ILE A 815 17.46 40.66 9.27
C ILE A 815 17.25 40.41 10.78
N ASN A 816 16.90 39.18 11.16
CA ASN A 816 16.82 38.73 12.55
C ASN A 816 17.22 37.23 12.65
N GLU A 817 17.06 36.60 13.82
CA GLU A 817 17.44 35.18 14.01
C GLU A 817 16.72 34.22 13.06
N ASP A 818 15.47 34.52 12.68
CA ASP A 818 14.65 33.69 11.81
C ASP A 818 14.67 34.13 10.34
N ARG A 819 15.18 35.31 10.00
CA ARG A 819 15.16 35.87 8.63
C ARG A 819 16.53 36.32 8.17
N GLN A 820 17.05 35.67 7.12
CA GLN A 820 18.37 35.92 6.56
C GLN A 820 18.33 36.26 5.06
N VAL A 821 19.32 37.03 4.60
CA VAL A 821 19.54 37.32 3.18
C VAL A 821 20.98 36.92 2.82
N LYS A 822 21.15 36.06 1.81
CA LYS A 822 22.43 35.53 1.36
C LYS A 822 22.66 35.82 -0.12
N THR A 823 23.82 36.37 -0.45
CA THR A 823 24.24 36.64 -1.83
C THR A 823 25.30 35.64 -2.29
N TYR A 824 25.15 35.16 -3.52
CA TYR A 824 26.06 34.17 -4.10
C TYR A 824 26.64 34.64 -5.44
N PRO A 825 27.94 34.42 -5.70
CA PRO A 825 28.63 34.88 -6.91
C PRO A 825 28.36 33.97 -8.14
N TYR A 826 27.10 33.56 -8.30
CA TYR A 826 26.65 32.61 -9.31
C TYR A 826 25.47 33.17 -10.10
N HIS A 827 25.22 32.58 -11.27
CA HIS A 827 23.97 32.76 -12.02
C HIS A 827 22.91 31.80 -11.46
N ILE A 828 21.62 32.13 -11.55
CA ILE A 828 20.56 31.28 -10.96
C ILE A 828 20.60 29.82 -11.46
N ASN A 829 20.97 29.62 -12.72
CA ASN A 829 21.05 28.30 -13.36
C ASN A 829 22.40 27.59 -13.19
N ASP A 830 23.35 28.19 -12.48
CA ASP A 830 24.59 27.50 -12.13
C ASP A 830 24.29 26.39 -11.10
N PRO A 831 24.82 25.16 -11.28
CA PRO A 831 24.59 24.07 -10.34
C PRO A 831 24.98 24.39 -8.89
N GLU A 832 25.98 25.26 -8.70
CA GLU A 832 26.43 25.76 -7.39
C GLU A 832 25.37 26.60 -6.70
N PHE A 833 24.61 27.42 -7.45
CA PHE A 833 23.51 28.20 -6.89
C PHE A 833 22.34 27.31 -6.48
N ALA A 834 21.99 26.34 -7.33
CA ALA A 834 20.99 25.33 -7.01
C ALA A 834 21.35 24.54 -5.74
N LYS A 835 22.64 24.20 -5.57
CA LYS A 835 23.12 23.60 -4.32
C LYS A 835 22.90 24.55 -3.13
N ALA A 836 23.35 25.80 -3.24
CA ALA A 836 23.23 26.79 -2.16
C ALA A 836 21.78 27.07 -1.70
N LEU A 837 20.82 27.01 -2.63
CA LEU A 837 19.38 27.09 -2.30
C LEU A 837 18.96 25.93 -1.38
N VAL A 838 19.34 24.70 -1.72
CA VAL A 838 19.03 23.53 -0.90
C VAL A 838 19.78 23.58 0.42
N ASP A 839 21.05 23.96 0.45
CA ASP A 839 21.82 24.12 1.70
C ASP A 839 21.11 25.10 2.64
N SER A 840 20.66 26.24 2.11
CA SER A 840 19.94 27.25 2.88
C SER A 840 18.59 26.75 3.39
N PHE A 841 17.91 25.88 2.62
CA PHE A 841 16.66 25.24 3.05
C PHE A 841 16.93 24.24 4.18
N MET A 842 17.98 23.43 4.06
CA MET A 842 18.37 22.46 5.09
C MET A 842 18.77 23.14 6.40
N GLU A 843 19.45 24.28 6.35
CA GLU A 843 19.81 25.07 7.53
C GLU A 843 18.58 25.50 8.33
N ILE A 844 17.54 26.04 7.69
CA ILE A 844 16.31 26.45 8.38
C ILE A 844 15.42 25.27 8.77
N CYS A 845 15.60 24.12 8.14
CA CYS A 845 14.97 22.87 8.53
C CYS A 845 15.66 22.15 9.70
N SER A 846 16.92 22.51 10.08
CA SER A 846 17.74 21.73 11.03
C SER A 846 18.14 22.47 12.32
N LYS A 847 17.32 22.31 13.38
CA LYS A 847 17.69 22.04 14.80
C LYS A 847 16.50 22.32 15.74
N ASN A 848 15.98 21.27 16.35
CA ASN A 848 15.82 21.22 17.81
C ASN A 848 16.69 20.05 18.33
N PRO A 849 17.33 20.19 19.51
CA PRO A 849 18.42 19.33 19.93
C PRO A 849 17.91 18.05 20.61
N THR A 850 18.34 16.88 20.14
CA THR A 850 18.73 15.69 20.92
C THR A 850 19.17 14.60 19.95
N ASP A 851 20.47 14.53 19.68
CA ASP A 851 21.32 13.40 20.08
C ASP A 851 22.57 13.30 19.19
N SER A 852 23.70 13.33 19.90
CA SER A 852 25.06 13.34 19.40
C SER A 852 25.74 12.03 19.80
N SER A 853 26.34 11.32 18.86
CA SER A 853 27.71 10.78 18.98
C SER A 853 28.03 9.82 17.84
N LEU A 854 29.11 10.13 17.09
CA LEU A 854 29.89 9.17 16.34
C LEU A 854 31.36 9.60 16.47
N PRO A 855 32.28 8.67 16.77
CA PRO A 855 33.64 8.82 16.28
C PRO A 855 34.21 7.57 15.58
N GLN A 856 34.74 7.84 14.38
CA GLN A 856 35.98 7.37 13.77
C GLN A 856 36.25 5.87 13.48
N VAL A 857 36.52 5.62 12.19
CA VAL A 857 37.07 4.40 11.59
C VAL A 857 38.60 4.41 11.72
N ALA A 858 39.18 3.32 12.24
CA ALA A 858 40.61 3.00 12.13
C ALA A 858 40.82 1.74 11.27
N SER A 859 41.92 1.77 10.52
CA SER A 859 42.38 0.88 9.45
C SER A 859 42.98 -0.48 9.90
N CYS A 860 43.01 -1.44 8.97
CA CYS A 860 44.17 -2.29 8.56
C CYS A 860 43.87 -3.79 8.35
N GLU A 861 43.98 -4.15 7.06
CA GLU A 861 44.57 -5.33 6.41
C GLU A 861 44.93 -6.64 7.15
N SER A 862 44.55 -7.71 6.44
CA SER A 862 45.28 -8.95 6.11
C SER A 862 45.75 -9.89 7.23
N SER A 863 45.36 -11.17 7.09
CA SER A 863 46.24 -12.32 7.30
C SER A 863 45.64 -13.55 6.60
N GLN A 864 46.33 -14.02 5.57
CA GLN A 864 46.29 -15.42 5.11
C GLN A 864 46.85 -16.29 6.24
N ASP A 865 46.28 -17.48 6.50
CA ASP A 865 47.07 -18.71 6.47
C ASP A 865 46.28 -20.00 6.76
N LEU A 866 46.82 -21.09 6.17
CA LEU A 866 46.71 -22.51 6.51
C LEU A 866 45.59 -23.38 5.90
N GLN A 867 45.97 -23.95 4.75
CA GLN A 867 45.52 -25.25 4.23
C GLN A 867 45.91 -26.45 5.12
N LYS A 868 45.10 -27.52 5.02
CA LYS A 868 45.37 -28.99 5.03
C LYS A 868 44.27 -29.68 5.85
N GLY A 869 43.56 -30.71 5.43
CA GLY A 869 43.67 -31.64 4.31
C GLY A 869 43.18 -33.00 4.81
N HIS A 870 42.17 -33.59 4.16
CA HIS A 870 41.94 -35.03 4.22
C HIS A 870 41.21 -35.50 2.95
N ASP A 871 41.93 -36.31 2.18
CA ASP A 871 41.43 -37.12 1.08
C ASP A 871 40.57 -38.26 1.64
N ASP A 872 39.55 -38.66 0.87
CA ASP A 872 39.22 -40.08 0.74
C ASP A 872 38.72 -40.35 -0.69
N ASN A 873 39.45 -41.26 -1.35
CA ASN A 873 39.21 -41.79 -2.68
C ASN A 873 38.17 -42.93 -2.64
N VAL A 874 37.19 -42.90 -3.54
CA VAL A 874 36.56 -44.13 -4.07
C VAL A 874 36.36 -43.99 -5.59
N ASN A 875 37.00 -44.88 -6.34
CA ASN A 875 36.89 -45.03 -7.79
C ASN A 875 35.83 -46.10 -8.14
N SER A 876 34.95 -45.82 -9.12
CA SER A 876 34.31 -46.87 -9.93
C SER A 876 33.90 -46.40 -11.34
N SER A 877 34.62 -46.95 -12.33
CA SER A 877 34.35 -47.23 -13.77
C SER A 877 33.17 -46.62 -14.55
N SER A 878 33.51 -45.69 -15.44
CA SER A 878 33.24 -45.64 -16.91
C SER A 878 31.91 -46.16 -17.50
N THR A 879 30.91 -45.27 -17.54
CA THR A 879 30.09 -45.00 -18.75
C THR A 879 30.35 -43.54 -19.11
N GLY A 880 30.60 -43.21 -20.39
CA GLY A 880 31.07 -41.90 -20.86
C GLY A 880 30.24 -40.72 -20.35
N THR A 881 30.52 -40.29 -19.14
CA THR A 881 29.88 -39.16 -18.47
C THR A 881 30.64 -37.95 -19.00
N LEU A 882 29.96 -37.07 -19.73
CA LEU A 882 30.50 -35.74 -20.02
C LEU A 882 30.77 -35.07 -18.68
N THR A 883 31.98 -35.21 -18.15
CA THR A 883 32.41 -34.54 -16.94
C THR A 883 32.59 -33.08 -17.30
N TYR A 884 31.57 -32.25 -17.03
CA TYR A 884 31.79 -30.80 -17.00
C TYR A 884 32.62 -30.54 -15.75
N SER A 885 33.94 -30.62 -15.89
CA SER A 885 34.87 -30.24 -14.84
C SER A 885 34.73 -28.74 -14.61
N PRO A 886 34.64 -28.25 -13.36
CA PRO A 886 34.64 -26.82 -13.05
C PRO A 886 35.81 -26.07 -13.70
N SER A 887 36.93 -26.76 -13.98
CA SER A 887 38.09 -26.20 -14.69
C SER A 887 37.78 -25.77 -16.14
N ASN A 888 36.78 -26.36 -16.79
CA ASN A 888 36.39 -26.06 -18.17
C ASN A 888 35.31 -24.98 -18.27
N PHE A 889 34.70 -24.60 -17.13
CA PHE A 889 33.62 -23.61 -17.04
C PHE A 889 33.93 -22.60 -15.92
N PRO A 890 34.97 -21.76 -16.06
CA PRO A 890 35.40 -20.85 -15.01
C PRO A 890 34.36 -19.78 -14.67
N ASP A 891 33.47 -19.48 -15.62
CA ASP A 891 32.41 -18.48 -15.47
C ASP A 891 31.09 -19.09 -14.94
N ALA A 892 31.02 -20.42 -14.78
CA ALA A 892 29.81 -21.10 -14.33
C ALA A 892 29.78 -21.25 -12.81
N ARG A 893 28.60 -21.01 -12.22
CA ARG A 893 28.38 -21.42 -10.83
C ARG A 893 28.32 -22.94 -10.75
N PRO A 894 28.95 -23.59 -9.75
CA PRO A 894 28.93 -25.05 -9.60
C PRO A 894 27.53 -25.65 -9.60
N GLU A 895 26.58 -24.96 -8.96
CA GLU A 895 25.18 -25.40 -8.86
C GLU A 895 24.46 -25.39 -10.22
N THR A 896 24.66 -24.36 -11.03
CA THR A 896 24.09 -24.23 -12.37
C THR A 896 24.65 -25.34 -13.27
N LEU A 897 25.95 -25.57 -13.19
CA LEU A 897 26.62 -26.64 -13.92
C LEU A 897 26.10 -28.03 -13.52
N GLN A 898 25.97 -28.30 -12.23
CA GLN A 898 25.44 -29.56 -11.69
C GLN A 898 23.99 -29.78 -12.09
N ARG A 899 23.16 -28.73 -12.06
CA ARG A 899 21.76 -28.78 -12.50
C ARG A 899 21.65 -29.14 -13.98
N THR A 900 22.40 -28.45 -14.83
CA THR A 900 22.44 -28.72 -16.27
C THR A 900 22.90 -30.14 -16.57
N GLN A 901 23.93 -30.63 -15.86
CA GLN A 901 24.35 -32.03 -15.96
C GLN A 901 23.23 -33.00 -15.58
N GLY A 902 22.55 -32.77 -14.46
CA GLY A 902 21.43 -33.59 -14.01
C GLY A 902 20.30 -33.64 -15.04
N ILE A 903 19.91 -32.49 -15.60
CA ILE A 903 18.87 -32.42 -16.64
C ILE A 903 19.31 -33.19 -17.89
N LEU A 904 20.52 -32.94 -18.41
CA LEU A 904 21.01 -33.63 -19.61
C LEU A 904 21.12 -35.14 -19.40
N GLN A 905 21.50 -35.60 -18.20
CA GLN A 905 21.53 -37.01 -17.87
C GLN A 905 20.12 -37.61 -17.87
N GLN A 906 19.15 -36.95 -17.23
CA GLN A 906 17.75 -37.39 -17.23
C GLN A 906 17.18 -37.51 -18.65
N LEU A 907 17.44 -36.53 -19.52
CA LEU A 907 17.01 -36.57 -20.91
C LEU A 907 17.68 -37.73 -21.68
N ARG A 908 18.98 -37.97 -21.47
CA ARG A 908 19.67 -39.13 -22.08
C ARG A 908 19.11 -40.46 -21.58
N ASP A 909 18.76 -40.55 -20.31
CA ASP A 909 18.14 -41.75 -19.74
C ASP A 909 16.77 -42.02 -20.38
N GLN A 910 15.97 -40.99 -20.66
CA GLN A 910 14.71 -41.14 -21.40
C GLN A 910 14.93 -41.60 -22.84
N ILE A 911 15.91 -41.01 -23.54
CA ILE A 911 16.29 -41.42 -24.89
C ILE A 911 16.70 -42.90 -24.90
N SER A 912 17.47 -43.35 -23.90
CA SER A 912 17.89 -44.76 -23.77
C SER A 912 16.72 -45.72 -23.56
N LYS A 913 15.61 -45.23 -22.98
CA LYS A 913 14.35 -45.97 -22.80
C LYS A 913 13.45 -45.92 -24.04
N GLY A 914 13.87 -45.23 -25.11
CA GLY A 914 13.07 -45.05 -26.32
C GLY A 914 11.90 -44.09 -26.16
N LEU A 915 11.92 -43.24 -25.13
CA LEU A 915 10.90 -42.20 -24.92
C LEU A 915 11.34 -40.89 -25.61
N PRO A 916 10.45 -40.23 -26.38
CA PRO A 916 10.77 -38.97 -27.01
C PRO A 916 10.83 -37.84 -25.99
N ILE A 917 11.80 -36.94 -26.14
CA ILE A 917 11.89 -35.72 -25.33
C ILE A 917 10.85 -34.71 -25.82
N VAL A 918 10.09 -34.11 -24.90
CA VAL A 918 9.09 -33.09 -25.20
C VAL A 918 9.45 -31.79 -24.51
N GLY A 919 9.75 -30.75 -25.30
CA GLY A 919 9.80 -29.36 -24.84
C GLY A 919 8.50 -28.64 -25.14
N ALA A 920 8.00 -27.77 -24.26
CA ALA A 920 6.82 -26.95 -24.51
C ALA A 920 7.08 -25.46 -24.21
N GLY A 921 6.42 -24.57 -24.95
CA GLY A 921 6.46 -23.14 -24.72
C GLY A 921 5.18 -22.65 -24.07
N ALA A 922 5.31 -21.98 -22.93
CA ALA A 922 4.18 -21.46 -22.16
C ALA A 922 4.14 -19.92 -22.15
N GLY A 923 2.97 -19.37 -22.46
CA GLY A 923 2.67 -17.94 -22.46
C GLY A 923 2.03 -17.42 -21.17
N THR A 924 1.55 -18.32 -20.31
CA THR A 924 0.85 -18.02 -19.06
C THR A 924 1.12 -19.11 -18.02
N GLY A 925 0.95 -18.78 -16.73
CA GLY A 925 1.07 -19.77 -15.65
C GLY A 925 0.16 -21.00 -15.84
N ILE A 926 -1.09 -20.80 -16.26
CA ILE A 926 -2.01 -21.92 -16.48
C ILE A 926 -1.51 -22.89 -17.56
N SER A 927 -0.89 -22.38 -18.63
CA SER A 927 -0.33 -23.23 -19.70
C SER A 927 0.82 -24.06 -19.14
N ALA A 928 1.77 -23.43 -18.45
CA ALA A 928 2.91 -24.11 -17.84
C ALA A 928 2.49 -25.19 -16.82
N LYS A 929 1.45 -24.92 -16.01
CA LYS A 929 0.92 -25.88 -15.04
C LYS A 929 0.37 -27.15 -15.70
N PHE A 930 -0.38 -26.99 -16.77
CA PHE A 930 -0.99 -28.13 -17.47
C PHE A 930 0.00 -28.85 -18.38
N GLU A 931 1.02 -28.15 -18.91
CA GLU A 931 2.16 -28.77 -19.57
C GLU A 931 2.94 -29.66 -18.60
N GLU A 932 3.25 -29.19 -17.38
CA GLU A 932 3.87 -30.01 -16.33
C GLU A 932 2.98 -31.21 -15.94
N ALA A 933 1.68 -30.99 -15.76
CA ALA A 933 0.74 -32.08 -15.47
C ALA A 933 0.66 -33.11 -16.60
N GLY A 934 0.91 -32.68 -17.84
CA GLY A 934 1.01 -33.54 -19.03
C GLY A 934 2.33 -34.31 -19.13
N GLY A 935 3.30 -34.03 -18.25
CA GLY A 935 4.59 -34.72 -18.21
C GLY A 935 5.61 -34.20 -19.22
N VAL A 936 5.57 -32.91 -19.56
CA VAL A 936 6.59 -32.27 -20.40
C VAL A 936 7.98 -32.32 -19.74
N ASP A 937 9.03 -32.47 -20.54
CA ASP A 937 10.41 -32.58 -20.04
C ASP A 937 11.09 -31.22 -19.82
N LEU A 938 10.71 -30.22 -20.62
CA LEU A 938 11.26 -28.86 -20.57
C LEU A 938 10.15 -27.84 -20.87
N ILE A 939 10.12 -26.74 -20.12
CA ILE A 939 9.23 -25.60 -20.40
C ILE A 939 10.07 -24.40 -20.79
N VAL A 940 9.63 -23.60 -21.76
CA VAL A 940 10.26 -22.32 -22.08
C VAL A 940 9.26 -21.18 -22.03
N LEU A 941 9.69 -20.04 -21.49
CA LEU A 941 8.92 -18.81 -21.42
C LEU A 941 9.46 -17.82 -22.43
N TYR A 942 8.59 -17.34 -23.32
CA TYR A 942 8.95 -16.31 -24.29
C TYR A 942 7.75 -15.43 -24.63
N ASN A 943 8.05 -14.20 -25.04
CA ASN A 943 7.06 -13.15 -25.33
C ASN A 943 6.00 -13.56 -26.36
N SER A 944 6.35 -14.32 -27.41
CA SER A 944 5.34 -14.80 -28.37
C SER A 944 4.30 -15.72 -27.73
N GLY A 945 4.63 -16.47 -26.69
CA GLY A 945 3.63 -17.26 -25.96
C GLY A 945 2.60 -16.36 -25.30
N ARG A 946 3.07 -15.30 -24.61
CA ARG A 946 2.20 -14.28 -23.99
C ARG A 946 1.25 -13.64 -25.02
N PHE A 947 1.80 -13.23 -26.16
CA PHE A 947 0.99 -12.63 -27.23
C PHE A 947 -0.01 -13.60 -27.86
N ARG A 948 0.36 -14.88 -28.03
CA ARG A 948 -0.57 -15.91 -28.52
C ARG A 948 -1.74 -16.12 -27.58
N MET A 949 -1.46 -16.19 -26.28
CA MET A 949 -2.51 -16.33 -25.26
C MET A 949 -3.37 -15.06 -25.13
N ALA A 950 -2.89 -13.92 -25.64
CA ALA A 950 -3.68 -12.70 -25.83
C ALA A 950 -4.40 -12.61 -27.19
N GLY A 951 -4.43 -13.70 -27.98
CA GLY A 951 -5.12 -13.76 -29.27
C GLY A 951 -4.37 -13.12 -30.44
N ARG A 952 -3.04 -13.07 -30.40
CA ARG A 952 -2.18 -12.59 -31.51
C ARG A 952 -1.42 -13.75 -32.18
N GLY A 953 -0.91 -13.50 -33.39
CA GLY A 953 -0.06 -14.48 -34.10
C GLY A 953 1.36 -14.58 -33.51
N SER A 954 2.06 -15.70 -33.73
CA SER A 954 3.42 -15.93 -33.21
C SER A 954 4.45 -14.86 -33.62
N LEU A 955 4.24 -14.23 -34.79
CA LEU A 955 5.11 -13.16 -35.28
C LEU A 955 5.01 -11.87 -34.45
N ALA A 956 3.97 -11.70 -33.62
CA ALA A 956 3.85 -10.52 -32.77
C ALA A 956 5.05 -10.36 -31.82
N GLY A 957 5.67 -11.45 -31.37
CA GLY A 957 6.87 -11.38 -30.54
C GLY A 957 8.16 -11.01 -31.29
N LEU A 958 8.14 -10.96 -32.62
CA LEU A 958 9.22 -10.43 -33.46
C LEU A 958 9.03 -8.96 -33.84
N LEU A 959 7.87 -8.38 -33.51
CA LEU A 959 7.54 -6.99 -33.80
C LEU A 959 7.84 -6.10 -32.58
N PRO A 960 8.09 -4.79 -32.77
CA PRO A 960 8.41 -3.85 -31.71
C PRO A 960 7.17 -3.44 -30.90
N PHE A 961 6.34 -4.41 -30.49
CA PHE A 961 5.17 -4.18 -29.65
C PHE A 961 5.53 -4.04 -28.18
N ALA A 962 6.63 -4.67 -27.74
CA ALA A 962 7.16 -4.58 -26.38
C ALA A 962 8.59 -5.14 -26.32
N ASP A 963 9.28 -4.87 -25.21
CA ASP A 963 10.58 -5.48 -24.90
C ASP A 963 10.39 -6.98 -24.60
N ALA A 964 10.89 -7.82 -25.50
CA ALA A 964 10.80 -9.27 -25.40
C ALA A 964 11.48 -9.84 -24.15
N ASN A 965 12.64 -9.28 -23.79
CA ASN A 965 13.43 -9.73 -22.65
C ASN A 965 12.76 -9.32 -21.33
N ALA A 966 12.17 -8.11 -21.27
CA ALA A 966 11.42 -7.66 -20.10
C ALA A 966 10.17 -8.52 -19.84
N ILE A 967 9.43 -8.89 -20.89
CA ILE A 967 8.26 -9.77 -20.78
C ILE A 967 8.65 -11.13 -20.17
N VAL A 968 9.81 -11.68 -20.53
CA VAL A 968 10.26 -12.97 -19.97
C VAL A 968 10.60 -12.87 -18.49
N LEU A 969 11.16 -11.74 -18.04
CA LEU A 969 11.38 -11.48 -16.61
C LEU A 969 10.05 -11.34 -15.86
N GLU A 970 9.04 -10.70 -16.46
CA GLU A 970 7.69 -10.59 -15.88
C GLU A 970 7.04 -11.97 -15.75
N MET A 971 7.06 -12.76 -16.84
CA MET A 971 6.49 -14.12 -16.89
C MET A 971 7.17 -15.08 -15.90
N ALA A 972 8.43 -14.84 -15.56
CA ALA A 972 9.14 -15.65 -14.57
C ALA A 972 8.41 -15.67 -13.21
N ASN A 973 7.86 -14.53 -12.78
CA ASN A 973 7.12 -14.41 -11.52
C ASN A 973 5.81 -15.22 -11.51
N GLU A 974 5.24 -15.50 -12.68
CA GLU A 974 3.99 -16.25 -12.80
C GLU A 974 4.21 -17.77 -12.85
N VAL A 975 5.39 -18.22 -13.28
CA VAL A 975 5.63 -19.63 -13.64
C VAL A 975 6.64 -20.32 -12.73
N LEU A 976 7.75 -19.64 -12.41
CA LEU A 976 8.82 -20.26 -11.62
C LEU A 976 8.39 -20.43 -10.15
N PRO A 977 8.78 -21.53 -9.50
CA PRO A 977 8.62 -21.65 -8.06
C PRO A 977 9.44 -20.56 -7.38
N ALA A 978 8.81 -19.78 -6.49
CA ALA A 978 9.55 -18.93 -5.57
C ALA A 978 10.57 -19.82 -4.82
N GLN A 979 11.87 -19.58 -5.04
CA GLN A 979 12.93 -20.38 -4.41
C GLN A 979 12.87 -20.17 -2.89
N LEU A 980 12.22 -21.10 -2.19
CA LEU A 980 12.52 -21.38 -0.78
C LEU A 980 13.95 -21.91 -0.73
N PHE A 981 14.90 -21.08 -0.30
CA PHE A 981 16.27 -21.50 -0.01
C PHE A 981 16.24 -22.68 0.98
N ARG A 982 16.50 -23.90 0.48
CA ARG A 982 16.84 -25.05 1.33
C ARG A 982 18.29 -24.90 1.75
N LEU A 983 18.51 -24.48 3.00
CA LEU A 983 19.70 -24.89 3.75
C LEU A 983 19.53 -26.39 4.07
N ALA A 984 20.24 -27.25 3.34
CA ALA A 984 20.42 -28.65 3.74
C ALA A 984 21.87 -29.06 3.49
N GLY A 985 22.66 -28.97 4.55
CA GLY A 985 23.87 -29.77 4.70
C GLY A 985 23.50 -31.25 4.80
N SER A 986 24.36 -32.08 4.22
CA SER A 986 24.34 -33.55 4.23
C SER A 986 24.23 -34.17 5.63
N GLY A 987 23.38 -35.19 5.80
CA GLY A 987 23.48 -36.14 6.92
C GLY A 987 22.23 -37.00 7.20
N GLY A 988 22.20 -38.23 6.65
CA GLY A 988 21.75 -39.46 7.33
C GLY A 988 20.31 -39.62 7.86
N GLY A 989 19.49 -40.37 7.09
CA GLY A 989 18.61 -41.46 7.55
C GLY A 989 17.50 -41.23 8.58
N SER A 990 16.24 -41.35 8.14
CA SER A 990 15.26 -42.33 8.67
C SER A 990 13.88 -42.16 8.00
N SER A 991 13.18 -43.27 7.83
CA SER A 991 11.90 -43.45 7.16
C SER A 991 10.71 -43.36 8.13
N LEU A 992 9.55 -42.88 7.61
CA LEU A 992 8.12 -43.06 8.03
C LEU A 992 7.42 -41.86 8.71
N PRO A 993 6.07 -41.75 8.64
CA PRO A 993 5.13 -42.13 7.57
C PRO A 993 4.15 -40.99 7.17
N ALA A 994 3.45 -41.19 6.06
CA ALA A 994 2.34 -40.36 5.61
C ALA A 994 1.19 -40.31 6.64
N VAL A 995 0.72 -39.11 6.98
CA VAL A 995 -0.56 -38.88 7.65
C VAL A 995 -1.40 -37.96 6.77
N GLY A 996 -2.52 -38.51 6.28
CA GLY A 996 -3.52 -37.78 5.52
C GLY A 996 -4.25 -36.76 6.39
N GLY A 997 -4.30 -35.52 5.91
CA GLY A 997 -5.13 -34.43 6.40
C GLY A 997 -5.31 -33.42 5.25
N ARG A 998 -6.56 -33.12 4.89
CA ARG A 998 -6.95 -32.50 3.63
C ARG A 998 -6.39 -31.07 3.45
N GLY A 999 -5.56 -30.92 2.42
CA GLY A 999 -5.55 -29.82 1.43
C GLY A 999 -5.62 -28.37 1.89
N VAL A 1000 -4.46 -27.73 2.07
CA VAL A 1000 -4.21 -26.39 1.51
C VAL A 1000 -2.89 -26.48 0.74
N GLN A 1001 -2.97 -26.59 -0.59
CA GLN A 1001 -1.81 -26.54 -1.48
C GLN A 1001 -1.29 -25.10 -1.53
N SER A 1002 0.02 -24.93 -1.30
CA SER A 1002 0.76 -23.68 -1.53
C SER A 1002 0.47 -23.13 -2.93
N SER A 1003 -0.18 -21.96 -3.01
CA SER A 1003 -0.76 -21.38 -4.22
C SER A 1003 0.22 -20.60 -5.12
N ARG A 1004 1.52 -20.52 -4.78
CA ARG A 1004 2.51 -19.73 -5.55
C ARG A 1004 3.45 -20.55 -6.47
N ILE A 1005 3.34 -21.88 -6.51
CA ILE A 1005 4.18 -22.69 -7.41
C ILE A 1005 3.33 -23.25 -8.54
N VAL A 1006 3.54 -22.72 -9.74
CA VAL A 1006 2.87 -23.17 -10.95
C VAL A 1006 3.57 -24.39 -11.54
N VAL A 1007 4.90 -24.35 -11.69
CA VAL A 1007 5.74 -25.47 -12.13
C VAL A 1007 6.68 -25.90 -11.00
N LYS A 1008 6.70 -27.19 -10.64
CA LYS A 1008 7.37 -27.71 -9.44
C LYS A 1008 8.68 -28.44 -9.71
N ALA A 1009 8.74 -29.20 -10.79
CA ALA A 1009 9.80 -30.17 -11.04
C ALA A 1009 10.41 -30.03 -12.44
N VAL A 1010 9.64 -29.53 -13.41
CA VAL A 1010 10.12 -29.41 -14.78
C VAL A 1010 11.10 -28.23 -14.93
N PRO A 1011 12.26 -28.41 -15.58
CA PRO A 1011 13.17 -27.31 -15.89
C PRO A 1011 12.51 -26.25 -16.78
N VAL A 1012 12.57 -25.00 -16.34
CA VAL A 1012 12.05 -23.84 -17.07
C VAL A 1012 13.19 -23.02 -17.67
N LEU A 1013 13.07 -22.69 -18.95
CA LEU A 1013 14.04 -21.95 -19.75
C LEU A 1013 13.50 -20.57 -20.14
N ALA A 1014 14.41 -19.61 -20.33
CA ALA A 1014 14.07 -18.27 -20.81
C ALA A 1014 14.30 -18.15 -22.32
N GLY A 1015 13.29 -17.67 -23.04
CA GLY A 1015 13.48 -17.17 -24.41
C GLY A 1015 14.14 -15.80 -24.38
N VAL A 1016 15.33 -15.71 -24.95
CA VAL A 1016 16.15 -14.50 -24.95
C VAL A 1016 16.23 -13.92 -26.36
N CYS A 1017 15.88 -12.65 -26.50
CA CYS A 1017 16.13 -11.87 -27.71
C CYS A 1017 17.64 -11.53 -27.75
N GLY A 1018 18.43 -12.38 -28.39
CA GLY A 1018 19.89 -12.26 -28.44
C GLY A 1018 20.40 -11.06 -29.26
N THR A 1019 19.56 -10.50 -30.14
CA THR A 1019 19.88 -9.36 -31.01
C THR A 1019 19.49 -8.01 -30.40
N ASP A 1020 19.00 -7.97 -29.16
CA ASP A 1020 18.56 -6.75 -28.50
C ASP A 1020 19.73 -5.78 -28.25
N PRO A 1021 19.78 -4.61 -28.93
CA PRO A 1021 20.91 -3.69 -28.82
C PRO A 1021 20.93 -2.91 -27.49
N PHE A 1022 19.83 -2.92 -26.73
CA PHE A 1022 19.73 -2.21 -25.46
C PHE A 1022 20.13 -3.08 -24.25
N ARG A 1023 20.46 -4.36 -24.48
CA ARG A 1023 20.80 -5.31 -23.42
C ARG A 1023 22.25 -5.75 -23.47
N ARG A 1024 22.92 -5.64 -22.32
CA ARG A 1024 24.22 -6.27 -22.09
C ARG A 1024 24.00 -7.73 -21.67
N MET A 1025 24.18 -8.66 -22.60
CA MET A 1025 23.86 -10.08 -22.39
C MET A 1025 24.55 -10.71 -21.17
N ASP A 1026 25.76 -10.26 -20.81
CA ASP A 1026 26.47 -10.81 -19.63
C ASP A 1026 25.74 -10.50 -18.31
N TYR A 1027 25.08 -9.33 -18.22
CA TYR A 1027 24.29 -8.97 -17.05
C TYR A 1027 22.92 -9.62 -17.09
N PHE A 1028 22.31 -9.66 -18.28
CA PHE A 1028 20.99 -10.24 -18.45
C PHE A 1028 21.00 -11.75 -18.16
N LEU A 1029 22.00 -12.50 -18.63
CA LEU A 1029 22.13 -13.92 -18.31
C LEU A 1029 22.33 -14.16 -16.81
N LYS A 1030 23.11 -13.33 -16.12
CA LYS A 1030 23.24 -13.40 -14.64
C LYS A 1030 21.93 -13.12 -13.93
N GLN A 1031 21.15 -12.17 -14.44
CA GLN A 1031 19.81 -11.90 -13.93
C GLN A 1031 18.91 -13.13 -14.08
N LEU A 1032 18.87 -13.77 -15.25
CA LEU A 1032 18.12 -15.01 -15.47
C LEU A 1032 18.59 -16.15 -14.54
N GLU A 1033 19.89 -16.24 -14.28
CA GLU A 1033 20.49 -17.24 -13.39
C GLU A 1033 20.06 -17.03 -11.94
N SER A 1034 19.92 -15.76 -11.52
CA SER A 1034 19.50 -15.39 -10.17
C SER A 1034 18.00 -15.60 -9.94
N ILE A 1035 17.19 -15.42 -10.98
CA ILE A 1035 15.73 -15.67 -10.97
C ILE A 1035 15.43 -17.17 -10.90
N GLY A 1036 16.35 -18.02 -11.39
CA GLY A 1036 16.26 -19.47 -11.25
C GLY A 1036 15.91 -20.22 -12.54
N PHE A 1037 15.98 -19.58 -13.70
CA PHE A 1037 15.90 -20.28 -14.99
C PHE A 1037 16.99 -21.34 -15.09
N SER A 1038 16.65 -22.51 -15.63
CA SER A 1038 17.58 -23.63 -15.81
C SER A 1038 18.34 -23.56 -17.13
N GLY A 1039 17.86 -22.73 -18.06
CA GLY A 1039 18.43 -22.62 -19.40
C GLY A 1039 17.91 -21.46 -20.21
N VAL A 1040 18.40 -21.34 -21.45
CA VAL A 1040 17.99 -20.31 -22.40
C VAL A 1040 17.72 -20.87 -23.79
N GLN A 1041 16.83 -20.20 -24.50
CA GLN A 1041 16.51 -20.39 -25.92
C GLN A 1041 16.69 -19.06 -26.67
N ASN A 1042 17.20 -19.07 -27.90
CA ASN A 1042 17.40 -17.87 -28.72
C ASN A 1042 16.09 -17.35 -29.37
N PHE A 1043 15.04 -17.14 -28.58
CA PHE A 1043 13.77 -16.69 -29.12
C PHE A 1043 13.28 -15.42 -28.40
N PRO A 1044 12.82 -14.37 -29.11
CA PRO A 1044 12.64 -14.23 -30.56
C PRO A 1044 13.93 -14.37 -31.39
N THR A 1045 13.81 -14.93 -32.61
CA THR A 1045 14.94 -15.24 -33.50
C THR A 1045 14.82 -14.58 -34.86
N VAL A 1046 15.93 -14.06 -35.39
CA VAL A 1046 16.03 -13.60 -36.78
C VAL A 1046 16.08 -14.76 -37.78
N GLY A 1047 16.22 -15.99 -37.28
CA GLY A 1047 16.06 -17.25 -38.01
C GLY A 1047 14.77 -17.36 -38.83
N LEU A 1048 13.72 -16.66 -38.40
CA LEU A 1048 12.41 -16.64 -39.06
C LEU A 1048 12.30 -15.62 -40.20
N PHE A 1049 13.26 -14.71 -40.36
CA PHE A 1049 13.30 -13.79 -41.49
C PHE A 1049 13.99 -14.42 -42.70
N ASP A 1050 13.51 -14.10 -43.91
CA ASP A 1050 14.05 -14.58 -45.18
C ASP A 1050 14.36 -13.43 -46.17
N GLY A 1051 14.90 -13.81 -47.33
CA GLY A 1051 15.19 -12.90 -48.45
C GLY A 1051 16.11 -11.72 -48.11
N ASN A 1052 15.88 -10.60 -48.81
CA ASN A 1052 16.67 -9.37 -48.62
C ASN A 1052 16.58 -8.84 -47.19
N PHE A 1053 15.48 -9.05 -46.47
CA PHE A 1053 15.33 -8.56 -45.11
C PHE A 1053 16.28 -9.28 -44.15
N ARG A 1054 16.38 -10.62 -44.24
CA ARG A 1054 17.37 -11.38 -43.48
C ARG A 1054 18.78 -10.95 -43.83
N GLN A 1055 19.09 -10.79 -45.11
CA GLN A 1055 20.42 -10.34 -45.54
C GLN A 1055 20.78 -8.97 -44.96
N ASN A 1056 19.86 -8.01 -44.98
CA ASN A 1056 20.08 -6.68 -44.41
C ASN A 1056 20.33 -6.72 -42.90
N LEU A 1057 19.66 -7.61 -42.15
CA LEU A 1057 19.91 -7.77 -40.71
C LEU A 1057 21.33 -8.29 -40.45
N GLU A 1058 21.79 -9.26 -41.24
CA GLU A 1058 23.17 -9.77 -41.15
C GLU A 1058 24.20 -8.66 -41.48
N GLU A 1059 23.98 -7.91 -42.56
CA GLU A 1059 24.89 -6.83 -43.01
C GLU A 1059 24.94 -5.63 -42.06
N THR A 1060 23.88 -5.40 -41.27
CA THR A 1060 23.79 -4.27 -40.32
C THR A 1060 24.14 -4.64 -38.87
N GLY A 1061 24.61 -5.87 -38.63
CA GLY A 1061 25.06 -6.30 -37.31
C GLY A 1061 23.95 -6.70 -36.35
N MET A 1062 22.73 -6.96 -36.84
CA MET A 1062 21.60 -7.52 -36.07
C MET A 1062 21.29 -8.96 -36.51
N GLY A 1063 22.31 -9.64 -37.03
CA GLY A 1063 22.23 -10.98 -37.60
C GLY A 1063 22.20 -12.11 -36.57
N TYR A 1064 22.01 -13.32 -37.09
CA TYR A 1064 21.89 -14.53 -36.27
C TYR A 1064 23.17 -14.85 -35.49
N GLY A 1065 24.32 -14.30 -35.90
CA GLY A 1065 25.58 -14.39 -35.16
C GLY A 1065 25.49 -13.86 -33.72
N LEU A 1066 24.65 -12.87 -33.42
CA LEU A 1066 24.43 -12.40 -32.03
C LEU A 1066 23.69 -13.43 -31.18
N GLU A 1067 22.78 -14.20 -31.77
CA GLU A 1067 22.10 -15.30 -31.09
C GLU A 1067 23.09 -16.43 -30.76
N VAL A 1068 23.98 -16.76 -31.69
CA VAL A 1068 25.08 -17.72 -31.46
C VAL A 1068 25.99 -17.25 -30.32
N GLN A 1069 26.33 -15.96 -30.29
CA GLN A 1069 27.14 -15.38 -29.19
C GLN A 1069 26.42 -15.45 -27.84
N MET A 1070 25.11 -15.18 -27.80
CA MET A 1070 24.31 -15.30 -26.58
C MET A 1070 24.31 -16.74 -26.07
N ILE A 1071 24.14 -17.72 -26.95
CA ILE A 1071 24.22 -19.16 -26.60
C ILE A 1071 25.61 -19.54 -26.09
N ALA A 1072 26.68 -19.07 -26.75
CA ALA A 1072 28.04 -19.34 -26.31
C ALA A 1072 28.33 -18.77 -24.92
N LYS A 1073 27.81 -17.57 -24.60
CA LYS A 1073 27.91 -16.96 -23.27
C LYS A 1073 27.13 -17.74 -22.23
N ALA A 1074 25.89 -18.12 -22.52
CA ALA A 1074 25.06 -18.91 -21.62
C ALA A 1074 25.69 -20.29 -21.33
N HIS A 1075 26.25 -20.93 -22.36
CA HIS A 1075 26.98 -22.19 -22.21
C HIS A 1075 28.19 -22.05 -21.27
N LYS A 1076 29.01 -21.00 -21.42
CA LYS A 1076 30.15 -20.73 -20.53
C LYS A 1076 29.74 -20.52 -19.07
N MET A 1077 28.55 -19.97 -18.85
CA MET A 1077 27.94 -19.79 -17.53
C MET A 1077 27.28 -21.07 -16.98
N GLY A 1078 27.29 -22.18 -17.74
CA GLY A 1078 26.77 -23.46 -17.32
C GLY A 1078 25.27 -23.67 -17.52
N PHE A 1079 24.56 -22.75 -18.21
CA PHE A 1079 23.14 -22.93 -18.54
C PHE A 1079 22.90 -24.09 -19.49
N LEU A 1080 21.72 -24.72 -19.38
CA LEU A 1080 21.18 -25.54 -20.46
C LEU A 1080 20.82 -24.64 -21.65
N THR A 1081 21.29 -24.97 -22.84
CA THR A 1081 21.09 -24.17 -24.05
C THR A 1081 20.29 -24.96 -25.07
N THR A 1082 19.18 -24.38 -25.56
CA THR A 1082 18.23 -25.06 -26.46
C THR A 1082 17.89 -24.23 -27.72
N PRO A 1083 18.88 -23.75 -28.49
CA PRO A 1083 18.62 -22.87 -29.64
C PRO A 1083 17.86 -23.52 -30.79
N TYR A 1084 17.09 -22.70 -31.50
CA TYR A 1084 16.54 -22.99 -32.82
C TYR A 1084 17.58 -22.80 -33.91
N ALA A 1085 17.69 -23.78 -34.81
CA ALA A 1085 18.47 -23.70 -36.05
C ALA A 1085 17.59 -24.04 -37.25
N PHE A 1086 17.71 -23.28 -38.34
CA PHE A 1086 16.84 -23.38 -39.52
C PHE A 1086 17.53 -24.04 -40.71
N ASN A 1087 18.87 -24.14 -40.67
CA ASN A 1087 19.69 -24.76 -41.70
C ASN A 1087 20.95 -25.42 -41.10
N THR A 1088 21.70 -26.13 -41.94
CA THR A 1088 22.90 -26.89 -41.52
C THR A 1088 24.02 -25.99 -41.00
N ASN A 1089 24.19 -24.79 -41.55
CA ASN A 1089 25.24 -23.86 -41.10
C ASN A 1089 24.93 -23.34 -39.69
N GLU A 1090 23.69 -22.92 -39.44
CA GLU A 1090 23.26 -22.48 -38.11
C GLU A 1090 23.37 -23.62 -37.08
N ALA A 1091 23.07 -24.86 -37.46
CA ALA A 1091 23.22 -26.03 -36.61
C ALA A 1091 24.69 -26.27 -36.21
N VAL A 1092 25.61 -26.13 -37.17
CA VAL A 1092 27.05 -26.22 -36.93
C VAL A 1092 27.52 -25.11 -35.98
N GLU A 1093 27.08 -23.87 -36.19
CA GLU A 1093 27.48 -22.74 -35.34
C GLU A 1093 26.92 -22.86 -33.91
N MET A 1094 25.66 -23.30 -33.75
CA MET A 1094 25.09 -23.57 -32.43
C MET A 1094 25.78 -24.73 -31.73
N ALA A 1095 26.16 -25.79 -32.46
CA ALA A 1095 26.93 -26.89 -31.88
C ALA A 1095 28.33 -26.44 -31.42
N LYS A 1096 29.02 -25.61 -32.22
CA LYS A 1096 30.31 -25.00 -31.83
C LYS A 1096 30.18 -24.05 -30.63
N ALA A 1097 29.07 -23.35 -30.51
CA ALA A 1097 28.77 -22.49 -29.35
C ALA A 1097 28.56 -23.28 -28.05
N GLY A 1098 28.45 -24.62 -28.12
CA GLY A 1098 28.25 -25.48 -26.98
C GLY A 1098 26.78 -25.74 -26.66
N ALA A 1099 25.87 -25.63 -27.65
CA ALA A 1099 24.47 -25.98 -27.46
C ALA A 1099 24.31 -27.40 -26.89
N GLY A 1100 23.61 -27.54 -25.77
CA GLY A 1100 23.29 -28.84 -25.17
C GLY A 1100 22.17 -29.56 -25.92
N ILE A 1101 21.23 -28.78 -26.46
CA ILE A 1101 20.12 -29.23 -27.30
C ILE A 1101 20.04 -28.32 -28.52
N ILE A 1102 19.82 -28.86 -29.71
CA ILE A 1102 19.54 -28.06 -30.92
C ILE A 1102 18.16 -28.43 -31.44
N VAL A 1103 17.35 -27.41 -31.71
CA VAL A 1103 15.99 -27.60 -32.20
C VAL A 1103 15.93 -27.25 -33.69
N ALA A 1104 15.78 -28.27 -34.54
CA ALA A 1104 15.62 -28.13 -35.98
C ALA A 1104 14.26 -27.51 -36.30
N HIS A 1105 14.25 -26.26 -36.74
CA HIS A 1105 13.05 -25.43 -36.87
C HIS A 1105 12.59 -25.27 -38.33
N MET A 1106 11.41 -25.77 -38.68
CA MET A 1106 10.87 -25.80 -40.06
C MET A 1106 10.02 -24.59 -40.47
N GLY A 1107 9.97 -23.55 -39.62
CA GLY A 1107 9.27 -22.28 -39.87
C GLY A 1107 7.98 -22.15 -39.05
N LEU A 1108 7.13 -21.18 -39.38
CA LEU A 1108 5.89 -20.93 -38.63
C LEU A 1108 4.90 -22.10 -38.76
N THR A 1109 4.23 -22.45 -37.65
CA THR A 1109 3.22 -23.50 -37.63
C THR A 1109 2.01 -23.15 -38.52
N THR A 1110 1.58 -24.09 -39.36
CA THR A 1110 0.54 -23.84 -40.37
C THR A 1110 -0.90 -24.01 -39.90
N SER A 1111 -1.13 -24.64 -38.74
CA SER A 1111 -2.47 -24.97 -38.23
C SER A 1111 -3.06 -23.90 -37.29
N GLY A 1112 -4.38 -23.95 -37.09
CA GLY A 1112 -5.14 -23.07 -36.17
C GLY A 1112 -5.78 -21.85 -36.84
N SER A 1113 -6.52 -21.06 -36.05
CA SER A 1113 -7.29 -19.90 -36.53
C SER A 1113 -6.43 -18.76 -37.13
N ILE A 1114 -5.15 -18.68 -36.75
CA ILE A 1114 -4.18 -17.64 -37.17
C ILE A 1114 -2.84 -18.28 -37.59
N GLY A 1115 -2.86 -19.45 -38.24
CA GLY A 1115 -1.65 -20.16 -38.72
C GLY A 1115 -1.08 -19.60 -40.04
N ALA A 1116 0.21 -19.85 -40.31
CA ALA A 1116 0.84 -19.45 -41.57
C ALA A 1116 0.41 -20.35 -42.75
N LYS A 1117 0.25 -19.79 -43.96
CA LYS A 1117 -0.19 -20.56 -45.15
C LYS A 1117 0.96 -21.13 -45.99
N THR A 1118 2.20 -20.72 -45.70
CA THR A 1118 3.41 -21.08 -46.42
C THR A 1118 4.25 -22.01 -45.56
N ALA A 1119 4.35 -23.29 -45.93
CA ALA A 1119 5.29 -24.23 -45.34
C ALA A 1119 5.71 -25.29 -46.36
N VAL A 1120 6.85 -25.91 -46.07
CA VAL A 1120 7.32 -27.13 -46.74
C VAL A 1120 6.40 -28.31 -46.42
N SER A 1121 6.44 -29.33 -47.27
CA SER A 1121 5.73 -30.59 -46.99
C SER A 1121 6.31 -31.31 -45.78
N LEU A 1122 5.53 -32.20 -45.16
CA LEU A 1122 5.98 -33.00 -44.03
C LEU A 1122 7.16 -33.91 -44.42
N GLU A 1123 7.16 -34.42 -45.65
CA GLU A 1123 8.19 -35.27 -46.25
C GLU A 1123 9.48 -34.51 -46.50
N GLU A 1124 9.38 -33.27 -46.99
CA GLU A 1124 10.54 -32.39 -47.11
C GLU A 1124 11.10 -31.99 -45.72
N SER A 1125 10.22 -31.87 -44.72
CA SER A 1125 10.64 -31.60 -43.34
C SER A 1125 11.49 -32.74 -42.77
N VAL A 1126 11.22 -34.00 -43.11
CA VAL A 1126 12.07 -35.15 -42.74
C VAL A 1126 13.50 -34.94 -43.23
N LEU A 1127 13.67 -34.59 -44.51
CA LEU A 1127 14.99 -34.40 -45.12
C LEU A 1127 15.75 -33.25 -44.48
N ARG A 1128 15.08 -32.12 -44.22
CA ARG A 1128 15.68 -30.93 -43.63
C ARG A 1128 16.06 -31.14 -42.16
N VAL A 1129 15.18 -31.76 -41.37
CA VAL A 1129 15.45 -32.11 -39.97
C VAL A 1129 16.64 -33.09 -39.89
N GLN A 1130 16.69 -34.10 -40.77
CA GLN A 1130 17.82 -35.04 -40.81
C GLN A 1130 19.13 -34.31 -41.12
N ALA A 1131 19.15 -33.44 -42.12
CA ALA A 1131 20.35 -32.70 -42.49
C ALA A 1131 20.88 -31.81 -41.34
N ILE A 1132 19.97 -31.15 -40.60
CA ILE A 1132 20.32 -30.35 -39.41
C ILE A 1132 20.88 -31.25 -38.30
N ALA A 1133 20.26 -32.40 -38.06
CA ALA A 1133 20.71 -33.36 -37.05
C ALA A 1133 22.10 -33.89 -37.36
N ASP A 1134 22.34 -34.34 -38.60
CA ASP A 1134 23.63 -34.85 -39.06
C ASP A 1134 24.73 -33.78 -38.93
N ALA A 1135 24.42 -32.53 -39.31
CA ALA A 1135 25.35 -31.41 -39.20
C ALA A 1135 25.71 -31.08 -37.74
N ALA A 1136 24.73 -31.13 -36.84
CA ALA A 1136 24.95 -30.93 -35.41
C ALA A 1136 25.80 -32.07 -34.79
N HIS A 1137 25.48 -33.32 -35.12
CA HIS A 1137 26.22 -34.50 -34.63
C HIS A 1137 27.64 -34.61 -35.16
N ALA A 1138 27.90 -34.11 -36.37
CA ALA A 1138 29.25 -34.04 -36.92
C ALA A 1138 30.18 -33.15 -36.06
N ILE A 1139 29.64 -32.12 -35.39
CA ILE A 1139 30.39 -31.23 -34.49
C ILE A 1139 30.40 -31.75 -33.06
N ASN A 1140 29.23 -32.15 -32.55
CA ASN A 1140 29.07 -32.67 -31.20
C ASN A 1140 28.21 -33.94 -31.23
N PRO A 1141 28.82 -35.14 -31.18
CA PRO A 1141 28.08 -36.40 -31.19
C PRO A 1141 27.10 -36.57 -30.01
N ASN A 1142 27.26 -35.79 -28.95
CA ASN A 1142 26.46 -35.88 -27.73
C ASN A 1142 25.32 -34.86 -27.65
N VAL A 1143 25.12 -34.01 -28.68
CA VAL A 1143 24.04 -33.02 -28.70
C VAL A 1143 22.69 -33.69 -28.91
N ILE A 1144 21.70 -33.26 -28.13
CA ILE A 1144 20.32 -33.73 -28.28
C ILE A 1144 19.65 -32.88 -29.36
N VAL A 1145 19.19 -33.51 -30.44
CA VAL A 1145 18.44 -32.83 -31.50
C VAL A 1145 16.94 -33.06 -31.34
N LEU A 1146 16.14 -32.00 -31.41
CA LEU A 1146 14.67 -32.02 -31.40
C LEU A 1146 14.13 -31.38 -32.68
N CYS A 1147 12.90 -31.68 -33.09
CA CYS A 1147 12.25 -31.04 -34.24
C CYS A 1147 11.10 -30.10 -33.83
N HIS A 1148 10.90 -29.01 -34.58
CA HIS A 1148 9.82 -28.04 -34.38
C HIS A 1148 9.41 -27.34 -35.69
N GLY A 1149 8.18 -26.80 -35.71
CA GLY A 1149 7.77 -25.79 -36.67
C GLY A 1149 7.20 -26.33 -37.99
N GLY A 1150 6.76 -25.40 -38.85
CA GLY A 1150 6.21 -25.69 -40.17
C GLY A 1150 4.99 -26.63 -40.10
N PRO A 1151 5.00 -27.77 -40.82
CA PRO A 1151 3.90 -28.73 -40.83
C PRO A 1151 3.82 -29.58 -39.55
N ILE A 1152 4.80 -29.51 -38.64
CA ILE A 1152 4.86 -30.33 -37.42
C ILE A 1152 4.00 -29.68 -36.31
N SER A 1153 2.67 -29.75 -36.45
CA SER A 1153 1.72 -29.01 -35.60
C SER A 1153 1.09 -29.82 -34.48
N GLY A 1154 1.24 -31.15 -34.46
CA GLY A 1154 0.71 -32.03 -33.43
C GLY A 1154 1.47 -33.35 -33.25
N PRO A 1155 0.97 -34.25 -32.37
CA PRO A 1155 1.64 -35.51 -32.06
C PRO A 1155 1.81 -36.44 -33.26
N SER A 1156 0.83 -36.51 -34.15
CA SER A 1156 0.86 -37.38 -35.34
C SER A 1156 1.98 -36.99 -36.30
N GLU A 1157 2.16 -35.69 -36.54
CA GLU A 1157 3.22 -35.17 -37.40
C GLU A 1157 4.60 -35.31 -36.75
N ALA A 1158 4.70 -35.10 -35.43
CA ALA A 1158 5.94 -35.35 -34.69
C ALA A 1158 6.35 -36.82 -34.75
N GLU A 1159 5.41 -37.75 -34.55
CA GLU A 1159 5.65 -39.19 -34.69
C GLU A 1159 6.11 -39.55 -36.11
N PHE A 1160 5.51 -38.92 -37.13
CA PHE A 1160 5.88 -39.14 -38.53
C PHE A 1160 7.35 -38.79 -38.80
N ILE A 1161 7.84 -37.65 -38.28
CA ILE A 1161 9.24 -37.21 -38.40
C ILE A 1161 10.17 -38.14 -37.62
N LEU A 1162 9.85 -38.44 -36.35
CA LEU A 1162 10.71 -39.23 -35.47
C LEU A 1162 10.91 -40.66 -35.99
N LYS A 1163 9.89 -41.27 -36.61
CA LYS A 1163 10.01 -42.61 -37.23
C LYS A 1163 10.86 -42.64 -38.50
N ARG A 1164 11.10 -41.50 -39.14
CA ARG A 1164 11.77 -41.39 -40.45
C ARG A 1164 13.12 -40.67 -40.40
N THR A 1165 13.54 -40.26 -39.22
CA THR A 1165 14.84 -39.63 -38.97
C THR A 1165 15.68 -40.49 -38.02
N LYS A 1166 16.99 -40.29 -38.04
CA LYS A 1166 17.96 -40.90 -37.15
C LYS A 1166 18.69 -39.81 -36.37
N GLY A 1167 18.87 -40.00 -35.07
CA GLY A 1167 19.51 -38.99 -34.22
C GLY A 1167 18.63 -37.79 -33.88
N VAL A 1168 17.31 -37.87 -34.12
CA VAL A 1168 16.32 -36.89 -33.65
C VAL A 1168 15.58 -37.51 -32.47
N HIS A 1169 15.59 -36.83 -31.34
CA HIS A 1169 15.29 -37.42 -30.04
C HIS A 1169 13.92 -37.02 -29.49
N GLY A 1170 13.21 -36.12 -30.18
CA GLY A 1170 11.93 -35.64 -29.69
C GLY A 1170 11.42 -34.39 -30.39
N PHE A 1171 10.45 -33.74 -29.76
CA PHE A 1171 9.70 -32.62 -30.29
C PHE A 1171 9.75 -31.43 -29.35
N TYR A 1172 9.86 -30.23 -29.91
CA TYR A 1172 9.76 -28.99 -29.16
C TYR A 1172 8.54 -28.23 -29.65
N GLY A 1173 7.54 -28.01 -28.79
CA GLY A 1173 6.25 -27.46 -29.17
C GLY A 1173 6.03 -26.04 -28.69
N ALA A 1174 5.68 -25.15 -29.61
CA ALA A 1174 5.30 -23.77 -29.31
C ALA A 1174 3.77 -23.64 -29.36
N SER A 1175 3.23 -23.06 -30.43
CA SER A 1175 1.79 -22.97 -30.67
C SER A 1175 1.06 -24.32 -30.59
N SER A 1176 1.76 -25.42 -30.86
CA SER A 1176 1.24 -26.80 -30.82
C SER A 1176 0.99 -27.32 -29.41
N MET A 1177 1.62 -26.76 -28.37
CA MET A 1177 1.48 -27.21 -26.97
C MET A 1177 0.52 -26.33 -26.16
N GLU A 1178 0.42 -25.04 -26.47
CA GLU A 1178 -0.51 -24.14 -25.76
C GLU A 1178 -1.73 -23.74 -26.60
N ARG A 1179 -1.52 -23.05 -27.73
CA ARG A 1179 -2.58 -22.30 -28.42
C ARG A 1179 -3.59 -23.24 -29.07
N LEU A 1180 -3.12 -24.21 -29.86
CA LEU A 1180 -4.03 -25.11 -30.58
C LEU A 1180 -4.88 -25.95 -29.61
N PRO A 1181 -4.31 -26.55 -28.54
CA PRO A 1181 -5.12 -27.25 -27.53
C PRO A 1181 -6.14 -26.33 -26.83
N VAL A 1182 -5.76 -25.09 -26.48
CA VAL A 1182 -6.67 -24.14 -25.82
C VAL A 1182 -7.81 -23.72 -26.74
N GLU A 1183 -7.51 -23.38 -28.01
CA GLU A 1183 -8.52 -23.04 -29.02
C GLU A 1183 -9.55 -24.17 -29.16
N GLN A 1184 -9.09 -25.42 -29.24
CA GLN A 1184 -9.97 -26.59 -29.34
C GLN A 1184 -10.81 -26.79 -28.07
N ALA A 1185 -10.17 -26.79 -26.90
CA ALA A 1185 -10.84 -27.07 -25.62
C ALA A 1185 -11.94 -26.07 -25.30
N ILE A 1186 -11.67 -24.76 -25.46
CA ILE A 1186 -12.66 -23.70 -25.22
C ILE A 1186 -13.78 -23.79 -26.24
N THR A 1187 -13.46 -23.91 -27.53
CA THR A 1187 -14.48 -23.96 -28.59
C THR A 1187 -15.41 -25.14 -28.40
N SER A 1188 -14.88 -26.34 -28.16
CA SER A 1188 -15.68 -27.55 -27.95
C SER A 1188 -16.57 -27.44 -26.70
N THR A 1189 -16.05 -26.87 -25.61
CA THR A 1189 -16.83 -26.69 -24.37
C THR A 1189 -18.00 -25.72 -24.58
N VAL A 1190 -17.77 -24.59 -25.27
CA VAL A 1190 -18.83 -23.63 -25.59
C VAL A 1190 -19.88 -24.25 -26.53
N GLN A 1191 -19.44 -25.02 -27.54
CA GLN A 1191 -20.35 -25.75 -28.43
C GLN A 1191 -21.24 -26.74 -27.66
N GLN A 1192 -20.70 -27.44 -26.65
CA GLN A 1192 -21.49 -28.32 -25.79
C GLN A 1192 -22.58 -27.56 -25.04
N TYR A 1193 -22.26 -26.43 -24.41
CA TYR A 1193 -23.28 -25.57 -23.78
C TYR A 1193 -24.34 -25.09 -24.77
N LYS A 1194 -23.93 -24.71 -25.99
CA LYS A 1194 -24.86 -24.26 -27.05
C LYS A 1194 -25.71 -25.38 -27.62
N SER A 1195 -25.30 -26.64 -27.46
CA SER A 1195 -26.08 -27.82 -27.88
C SER A 1195 -27.20 -28.20 -26.91
N ILE A 1196 -27.24 -27.58 -25.72
CA ILE A 1196 -28.31 -27.80 -24.74
C ILE A 1196 -29.63 -27.25 -25.31
N SER A 1197 -30.59 -28.15 -25.54
CA SER A 1197 -31.94 -27.77 -25.97
C SER A 1197 -32.75 -27.28 -24.76
N ILE A 1198 -33.35 -26.10 -24.89
CA ILE A 1198 -34.20 -25.49 -23.85
C ILE A 1198 -35.68 -25.82 -24.18
N LYS A 1199 -36.47 -26.15 -23.16
CA LYS A 1199 -37.90 -26.47 -23.27
C LYS A 1199 -38.77 -25.24 -23.43
#